data_AF-G5AF45-F1
#
_entry.id   AF-G5AF45-F1
#
_cell.length_a   1.000
_cell.length_b   1.000
_cell.length_c   1.000
_cell.angle_alpha   90.00
_cell.angle_beta   90.00
_cell.angle_gamma   90.00
#
_symmetry.space_group_name_H-M   'P 1'
#
loop_
_entity.id
_entity.type
_entity.pdbx_description
1 polymer ?
#
loop_
_entity_poly.entity_id
_entity_poly.type
_entity_poly.pdbx_seq_one_letter_code
_entity_poly.pdbx_strand_id
1 'polypeptide(L)'
;MGDADAKSNKLNRELLRWIQSLDLAYSIKNVKRRDFANGFLVAEILSRYYDKDISMHSYDNGIGMKVKKDNWDQLAKIFGRFVDLEPLTNKADIDAIIHCQNGAAVAFLTKLYQCLTKRTIQPTAVTQPPTAGSGNIAAPASVAKGLDTVEEIPPYAKPTNSAFIRDKMREPEIAETKDQTQLNRKMRDIHSQHEETQQLERLMTDTPDRYPTLRSASKATVLRGATKPVRNDDSNPVLMTQQVVREVQIKTINQKGLEKLRATREAKESESLGFSGHSSSGLLGEGRNGVASFDTRGMNGGGNSNPELVQRRRPMDLLNEAVTRKLASMGLTLKPRGGKDKFENFIDNAYEGHIFGDHECAEVIRGIEEEAELLAVAFLDFPREFWKFVGLMHSFFTEHDENHVFFRASAELFQVLGQYCVRRDATAASLLMPEFLLPKFTPILSRYANKRAPLLRIFYAFLPNTVLAHIQAIKHLREALANDIPLFVHMLTILIGMENELDDTLVDLYHYYCCIGLETPCEKLRAACLSMLIPFLNYDVNLVLDLLPRLTQLSSRHAWWEVKAQLLIVASAFLRTAPTHRAQSEDDAGDIPEEPTRDFTEQIELCLTIIEREFHPEASLNLRRVGLSYLARNLEQYQELVPLYVDVLLSLPGSLPVHGASGATYQLLPLVANWDSVAIAKQVFYEHKNQSSANTDVLLVMLKCFEQLLHSGQTLNVRMLYDQMKGYIVLGFGSPGTCEISANIVKVALAALDGSETDVFQHVALVETLQRLVTRNVDDIRQQTVVKLLHDAHVMSPQWAEKVLRCVNNLRSMCDADTFKSSLFSIAFELDG
;
A
#
# COMPACT_ATOMS: atom_id res chain seq x y z
N MET A 1 29.63 34.65 -25.18
CA MET A 1 29.32 35.01 -23.78
C MET A 1 28.83 33.83 -22.93
N GLY A 2 28.79 32.59 -23.44
CA GLY A 2 28.09 31.47 -22.77
C GLY A 2 28.90 30.59 -21.80
N ASP A 3 30.22 30.72 -21.73
CA ASP A 3 31.07 29.80 -20.94
C ASP A 3 31.43 30.32 -19.52
N ALA A 4 31.09 31.58 -19.23
CA ALA A 4 31.21 32.15 -17.88
C ALA A 4 30.03 31.76 -16.96
N ASP A 5 28.87 31.44 -17.53
CA ASP A 5 27.63 31.20 -16.77
C ASP A 5 27.50 29.78 -16.21
N ALA A 6 28.14 28.77 -16.82
CA ALA A 6 28.10 27.40 -16.31
C ALA A 6 28.92 27.22 -15.01
N LYS A 7 29.99 28.02 -14.83
CA LYS A 7 30.87 27.98 -13.65
C LYS A 7 30.33 28.78 -12.45
N SER A 8 29.28 29.60 -12.60
CA SER A 8 28.76 30.50 -11.55
C SER A 8 27.73 29.88 -10.58
N ASN A 9 27.28 28.64 -10.82
CA ASN A 9 26.16 28.03 -10.08
C ASN A 9 26.58 27.18 -8.85
N LYS A 10 27.88 27.14 -8.52
CA LYS A 10 28.40 26.48 -7.31
C LYS A 10 28.67 27.54 -6.22
N LEU A 11 27.98 27.40 -5.09
CA LEU A 11 28.19 28.26 -3.92
C LEU A 11 29.57 27.97 -3.30
N ASN A 12 30.37 29.01 -3.08
CA ASN A 12 31.65 28.86 -2.40
C ASN A 12 31.42 28.39 -0.95
N ARG A 13 32.26 27.47 -0.46
CA ARG A 13 32.20 26.92 0.90
C ARG A 13 32.28 28.00 1.98
N GLU A 14 32.96 29.10 1.69
CA GLU A 14 33.02 30.28 2.57
C GLU A 14 31.67 30.98 2.70
N LEU A 15 30.97 31.18 1.58
CA LEU A 15 29.65 31.82 1.55
C LEU A 15 28.59 30.96 2.26
N LEU A 16 28.66 29.63 2.14
CA LEU A 16 27.79 28.70 2.87
C LEU A 16 28.01 28.77 4.38
N ARG A 17 29.27 28.82 4.83
CA ARG A 17 29.59 28.98 6.26
C ARG A 17 29.11 30.32 6.81
N TRP A 18 29.26 31.40 6.04
CA TRP A 18 28.76 32.71 6.44
C TRP A 18 27.25 32.72 6.61
N ILE A 19 26.50 32.23 5.62
CA ILE A 19 25.03 32.17 5.70
C ILE A 19 24.56 31.34 6.90
N GLN A 20 25.21 30.20 7.18
CA GLN A 20 24.89 29.36 8.34
C GLN A 20 25.21 30.04 9.68
N SER A 21 26.21 30.93 9.72
CA SER A 21 26.57 31.66 10.94
C SER A 21 25.59 32.78 11.34
N LEU A 22 24.69 33.18 10.44
CA LEU A 22 23.74 34.28 10.67
C LEU A 22 22.49 33.86 11.48
N ASP A 23 22.33 32.56 11.77
CA ASP A 23 21.22 31.98 12.55
C ASP A 23 19.84 32.52 12.15
N LEU A 24 19.55 32.47 10.85
CA LEU A 24 18.30 32.96 10.25
C LEU A 24 17.10 32.09 10.70
N ALA A 25 15.95 32.73 10.93
CA ALA A 25 14.72 32.07 11.36
C ALA A 25 14.18 31.08 10.31
N TYR A 26 14.50 31.30 9.03
CA TYR A 26 14.16 30.39 7.94
C TYR A 26 15.37 29.59 7.46
N SER A 27 15.26 28.26 7.52
CA SER A 27 16.27 27.36 6.98
C SER A 27 16.38 27.49 5.46
N ILE A 28 17.55 27.85 4.94
CA ILE A 28 17.76 28.00 3.50
C ILE A 28 18.00 26.62 2.88
N LYS A 29 17.02 26.10 2.15
CA LYS A 29 17.05 24.75 1.53
C LYS A 29 17.48 24.82 0.06
N ASN A 30 17.15 25.89 -0.64
CA ASN A 30 17.37 26.08 -2.08
C ASN A 30 18.08 27.42 -2.39
N VAL A 31 19.28 27.61 -1.82
CA VAL A 31 20.14 28.78 -2.02
C VAL A 31 20.33 29.14 -3.51
N LYS A 32 20.30 28.14 -4.40
CA LYS A 32 20.65 28.30 -5.82
C LYS A 32 19.62 29.04 -6.67
N ARG A 33 18.31 29.05 -6.34
CA ARG A 33 17.30 29.54 -7.30
C ARG A 33 16.03 30.22 -6.76
N ARG A 34 15.50 29.89 -5.58
CA ARG A 34 14.12 30.31 -5.22
C ARG A 34 14.00 31.09 -3.91
N ASP A 35 14.78 30.75 -2.90
CA ASP A 35 14.59 31.29 -1.55
C ASP A 35 14.90 32.80 -1.47
N PHE A 36 15.87 33.28 -2.26
CA PHE A 36 16.25 34.70 -2.32
C PHE A 36 15.43 35.54 -3.30
N ALA A 37 14.61 34.91 -4.15
CA ALA A 37 13.85 35.65 -5.18
C ALA A 37 12.81 36.60 -4.58
N ASN A 38 12.36 36.34 -3.35
CA ASN A 38 11.36 37.17 -2.66
C ASN A 38 11.96 38.41 -1.97
N GLY A 39 13.28 38.48 -1.80
CA GLY A 39 13.92 39.57 -1.05
C GLY A 39 13.74 39.49 0.48
N PHE A 40 12.72 38.78 0.99
CA PHE A 40 12.48 38.61 2.43
C PHE A 40 13.72 38.10 3.20
N LEU A 41 14.38 37.05 2.72
CA LEU A 41 15.60 36.53 3.35
C LEU A 41 16.79 37.50 3.24
N VAL A 42 16.81 38.34 2.20
CA VAL A 42 17.84 39.39 2.06
C VAL A 42 17.61 40.47 3.12
N ALA A 43 16.35 40.86 3.35
CA ALA A 43 15.99 41.77 4.44
C ALA A 43 16.37 41.20 5.80
N GLU A 44 16.14 39.91 6.03
CA GLU A 44 16.50 39.23 7.27
C GLU A 44 18.03 39.17 7.49
N ILE A 45 18.81 38.92 6.43
CA ILE A 45 20.27 38.99 6.51
C ILE A 45 20.70 40.41 6.89
N LEU A 46 20.14 41.43 6.25
CA LEU A 46 20.51 42.82 6.52
C LEU A 46 20.05 43.28 7.91
N SER A 47 18.94 42.78 8.44
CA SER A 47 18.45 43.15 9.78
C SER A 47 19.40 42.68 10.89
N ARG A 48 20.31 41.72 10.62
CA ARG A 48 21.39 41.32 11.54
C ARG A 48 22.56 42.31 11.59
N TYR A 49 22.72 43.14 10.55
CA TYR A 49 23.79 44.14 10.45
C TYR A 49 23.28 45.57 10.67
N TYR A 50 22.01 45.84 10.32
CA TYR A 50 21.36 47.13 10.38
C TYR A 50 19.99 47.01 11.09
N ASP A 51 20.03 46.64 12.38
CA ASP A 51 18.87 46.36 13.22
C ASP A 51 17.92 47.56 13.39
N LYS A 52 18.45 48.79 13.37
CA LYS A 52 17.67 50.04 13.54
C LYS A 52 17.00 50.53 12.26
N ASP A 53 17.45 50.08 11.10
CA ASP A 53 17.00 50.59 9.79
C ASP A 53 16.06 49.63 9.06
N ILE A 54 15.94 48.38 9.53
CA ILE A 54 15.19 47.33 8.86
C ILE A 54 14.14 46.75 9.81
N SER A 55 12.88 47.07 9.52
CA SER A 55 11.74 46.45 10.18
C SER A 55 11.28 45.23 9.39
N MET A 56 11.43 44.03 9.96
CA MET A 56 10.98 42.79 9.33
C MET A 56 9.45 42.73 9.13
N HIS A 57 8.68 43.51 9.88
CA HIS A 57 7.22 43.60 9.72
C HIS A 57 6.77 44.27 8.42
N SER A 58 7.66 44.98 7.73
CA SER A 58 7.38 45.67 6.45
C SER A 58 7.54 44.77 5.22
N TYR A 59 8.12 43.57 5.39
CA TYR A 59 8.40 42.62 4.31
C TYR A 59 7.42 41.44 4.37
N ASP A 60 6.86 41.07 3.22
CA ASP A 60 5.90 39.96 3.11
C ASP A 60 6.57 38.72 2.50
N ASN A 61 6.31 37.53 3.06
CA ASN A 61 6.86 36.26 2.56
C ASN A 61 5.99 35.63 1.44
N GLY A 62 5.08 36.39 0.82
CA GLY A 62 4.27 35.94 -0.30
C GLY A 62 5.06 35.58 -1.57
N ILE A 63 4.58 34.59 -2.33
CA ILE A 63 5.25 34.07 -3.55
C ILE A 63 4.92 34.85 -4.84
N GLY A 64 3.97 35.79 -4.80
CA GLY A 64 3.46 36.51 -5.96
C GLY A 64 4.41 37.59 -6.48
N MET A 65 4.43 37.83 -7.80
CA MET A 65 5.34 38.79 -8.44
C MET A 65 5.22 40.21 -7.88
N LYS A 66 4.00 40.64 -7.52
CA LYS A 66 3.75 41.96 -6.91
C LYS A 66 4.44 42.11 -5.56
N VAL A 67 4.40 41.07 -4.73
CA VAL A 67 5.03 41.03 -3.41
C VAL A 67 6.55 41.05 -3.53
N LYS A 68 7.09 40.24 -4.46
CA LYS A 68 8.54 40.24 -4.75
C LYS A 68 9.03 41.63 -5.15
N LYS A 69 8.37 42.28 -6.11
CA LYS A 69 8.76 43.64 -6.56
C LYS A 69 8.69 44.65 -5.43
N ASP A 70 7.63 44.62 -4.61
CA ASP A 70 7.50 45.53 -3.47
C ASP A 70 8.61 45.35 -2.43
N ASN A 71 8.93 44.10 -2.06
CA ASN A 71 10.04 43.78 -1.16
C ASN A 71 11.39 44.27 -1.72
N TRP A 72 11.65 44.05 -3.01
CA TRP A 72 12.90 44.49 -3.64
C TRP A 72 12.99 46.01 -3.82
N ASP A 73 11.86 46.71 -4.04
CA ASP A 73 11.81 48.17 -4.08
C ASP A 73 12.10 48.78 -2.70
N GLN A 74 11.64 48.14 -1.62
CA GLN A 74 11.99 48.52 -0.25
C GLN A 74 13.48 48.29 0.02
N LEU A 75 14.05 47.16 -0.40
CA LEU A 75 15.49 46.87 -0.27
C LEU A 75 16.36 47.84 -1.09
N ALA A 76 15.96 48.19 -2.30
CA ALA A 76 16.70 49.11 -3.16
C ALA A 76 16.85 50.51 -2.53
N LYS A 77 15.82 50.99 -1.80
CA LYS A 77 15.88 52.24 -1.04
C LYS A 77 16.88 52.17 0.12
N ILE A 78 17.06 50.99 0.71
CA ILE A 78 18.02 50.77 1.79
C ILE A 78 19.44 50.67 1.22
N PHE A 79 19.64 49.98 0.10
CA PHE A 79 20.93 49.92 -0.59
C PHE A 79 21.43 51.31 -0.99
N GLY A 80 20.54 52.19 -1.46
CA GLY A 80 20.88 53.58 -1.78
C GLY A 80 21.14 54.48 -0.57
N ARG A 81 20.80 54.06 0.65
CA ARG A 81 21.03 54.83 1.90
C ARG A 81 22.43 54.60 2.46
N PHE A 82 23.05 53.45 2.20
CA PHE A 82 24.35 53.08 2.71
C PHE A 82 25.39 53.00 1.59
N VAL A 83 26.45 53.79 1.67
CA VAL A 83 27.55 53.82 0.68
C VAL A 83 28.16 52.42 0.47
N ASP A 84 28.19 51.61 1.53
CA ASP A 84 28.73 50.24 1.50
C ASP A 84 27.88 49.23 0.71
N LEU A 85 26.60 49.54 0.48
CA LEU A 85 25.62 48.68 -0.21
C LEU A 85 25.25 49.20 -1.60
N GLU A 86 25.76 50.38 -2.00
CA GLU A 86 25.51 50.99 -3.32
C GLU A 86 25.70 50.00 -4.51
N PRO A 87 26.73 49.11 -4.52
CA PRO A 87 26.92 48.15 -5.61
C PRO A 87 25.78 47.13 -5.81
N LEU A 88 24.86 47.02 -4.85
CA LEU A 88 23.68 46.13 -4.88
C LEU A 88 22.45 46.79 -5.51
N THR A 89 22.50 48.10 -5.82
CA THR A 89 21.36 48.87 -6.36
C THR A 89 21.14 48.65 -7.87
N ASN A 90 21.94 47.78 -8.51
CA ASN A 90 21.82 47.49 -9.93
C ASN A 90 20.48 46.79 -10.22
N LYS A 91 19.57 47.51 -10.89
CA LYS A 91 18.23 47.02 -11.23
C LYS A 91 18.26 45.74 -12.08
N ALA A 92 19.23 45.61 -12.99
CA ALA A 92 19.34 44.41 -13.83
C ALA A 92 19.67 43.15 -13.00
N ASP A 93 20.50 43.28 -11.97
CA ASP A 93 20.83 42.16 -11.08
C ASP A 93 19.63 41.79 -10.19
N ILE A 94 18.88 42.80 -9.70
CA ILE A 94 17.67 42.60 -8.91
C ILE A 94 16.58 41.91 -9.74
N ASP A 95 16.35 42.37 -10.98
CA ASP A 95 15.37 41.78 -11.88
C ASP A 95 15.74 40.33 -12.24
N ALA A 96 17.03 40.03 -12.43
CA ALA A 96 17.50 38.67 -12.67
C ALA A 96 17.21 37.72 -11.48
N ILE A 97 17.29 38.22 -10.25
CA ILE A 97 16.98 37.45 -9.03
C ILE A 97 15.47 37.23 -8.88
N ILE A 98 14.65 38.27 -9.10
CA ILE A 98 13.18 38.19 -9.04
C ILE A 98 12.66 37.10 -9.99
N HIS A 99 13.24 37.04 -11.19
CA HIS A 99 12.90 36.07 -12.23
C HIS A 99 13.60 34.70 -12.09
N CYS A 100 14.38 34.51 -11.01
CA CYS A 100 15.06 33.25 -10.72
C CYS A 100 15.98 32.78 -11.86
N GLN A 101 16.70 33.71 -12.50
CA GLN A 101 17.69 33.39 -13.52
C GLN A 101 18.84 32.57 -12.92
N ASN A 102 19.40 31.64 -13.71
CA ASN A 102 20.45 30.74 -13.23
C ASN A 102 21.70 31.54 -12.83
N GLY A 103 22.28 31.28 -11.65
CA GLY A 103 23.49 31.96 -11.16
C GLY A 103 23.26 33.36 -10.56
N ALA A 104 22.15 34.03 -10.83
CA ALA A 104 21.88 35.41 -10.37
C ALA A 104 21.87 35.54 -8.83
N ALA A 105 21.22 34.63 -8.13
CA ALA A 105 21.20 34.63 -6.66
C ALA A 105 22.59 34.43 -6.06
N VAL A 106 23.44 33.59 -6.67
CA VAL A 106 24.81 33.30 -6.19
C VAL A 106 25.72 34.52 -6.40
N ALA A 107 25.62 35.17 -7.56
CA ALA A 107 26.35 36.39 -7.87
C ALA A 107 25.97 37.53 -6.91
N PHE A 108 24.68 37.70 -6.64
CA PHE A 108 24.19 38.70 -5.69
C PHE A 108 24.65 38.43 -4.26
N LEU A 109 24.53 37.20 -3.77
CA LEU A 109 25.01 36.85 -2.43
C LEU A 109 26.51 37.05 -2.27
N THR A 110 27.30 36.81 -3.33
CA THR A 110 28.74 37.07 -3.35
C THR A 110 29.02 38.57 -3.18
N LYS A 111 28.29 39.44 -3.90
CA LYS A 111 28.40 40.90 -3.73
C LYS A 111 27.95 41.33 -2.33
N LEU A 112 26.83 40.79 -1.84
CA LEU A 112 26.30 41.08 -0.51
C LEU A 112 27.29 40.71 0.61
N TYR A 113 27.91 39.54 0.52
CA TYR A 113 28.96 39.11 1.44
C TYR A 113 30.14 40.07 1.45
N GLN A 114 30.64 40.47 0.27
CA GLN A 114 31.76 41.40 0.15
C GLN A 114 31.42 42.79 0.71
N CYS A 115 30.20 43.27 0.46
CA CYS A 115 29.73 44.55 0.99
C CYS A 115 29.63 44.55 2.52
N LEU A 116 29.08 43.48 3.12
CA LEU A 116 28.84 43.38 4.57
C LEU A 116 30.09 43.00 5.38
N THR A 117 30.96 42.15 4.83
CA THR A 117 32.14 41.64 5.57
C THR A 117 33.45 42.32 5.19
N LYS A 118 33.45 43.12 4.12
CA LYS A 118 34.64 43.73 3.50
C LYS A 118 35.73 42.72 3.11
N ARG A 119 35.39 41.43 2.98
CA ARG A 119 36.28 40.34 2.59
C ARG A 119 36.00 39.89 1.17
N THR A 120 37.03 39.70 0.36
CA THR A 120 36.92 39.17 -1.00
C THR A 120 37.00 37.65 -1.00
N ILE A 121 36.05 37.00 -1.69
CA ILE A 121 36.02 35.54 -1.83
C ILE A 121 37.06 35.13 -2.88
N GLN A 122 38.03 34.28 -2.51
CA GLN A 122 39.00 33.75 -3.48
C GLN A 122 38.34 32.79 -4.48
N PRO A 123 38.57 32.94 -5.80
CA PRO A 123 38.10 31.97 -6.79
C PRO A 123 38.77 30.63 -6.54
N THR A 124 37.97 29.55 -6.47
CA THR A 124 38.47 28.19 -6.28
C THR A 124 39.40 27.80 -7.44
N ALA A 125 40.72 27.86 -7.22
CA ALA A 125 41.70 27.28 -8.14
C ALA A 125 41.53 25.76 -8.15
N VAL A 126 41.38 25.21 -9.36
CA VAL A 126 41.08 23.79 -9.58
C VAL A 126 42.29 22.94 -9.21
N THR A 127 42.13 22.02 -8.27
CA THR A 127 43.10 20.98 -7.97
C THR A 127 43.04 19.95 -9.11
N GLN A 128 44.10 19.86 -9.92
CA GLN A 128 44.28 18.73 -10.83
C GLN A 128 44.47 17.44 -10.00
N PRO A 129 43.84 16.31 -10.37
CA PRO A 129 44.12 15.03 -9.72
C PRO A 129 45.53 14.52 -10.05
N PRO A 130 46.16 13.76 -9.13
CA PRO A 130 47.54 13.32 -9.23
C PRO A 130 47.76 12.28 -10.33
N THR A 131 48.71 12.53 -11.21
CA THR A 131 49.34 11.52 -12.07
C THR A 131 50.29 10.66 -11.24
N ALA A 132 50.05 9.35 -11.18
CA ALA A 132 51.06 8.36 -10.85
C ALA A 132 51.20 7.40 -12.04
N GLY A 133 52.42 7.32 -12.60
CA GLY A 133 52.84 6.27 -13.53
C GLY A 133 53.31 6.75 -14.90
N SER A 134 54.48 7.39 -14.97
CA SER A 134 55.33 7.36 -16.17
C SER A 134 56.58 6.54 -15.86
N GLY A 135 56.81 5.49 -16.64
CA GLY A 135 58.14 4.99 -16.96
C GLY A 135 58.50 5.48 -18.37
N ASN A 136 59.64 6.16 -18.47
CA ASN A 136 60.24 6.86 -19.62
C ASN A 136 60.23 6.07 -20.94
N ILE A 137 60.27 6.69 -22.14
CA ILE A 137 61.51 7.18 -22.81
C ILE A 137 61.18 8.10 -24.03
N ALA A 138 61.96 9.17 -24.15
CA ALA A 138 62.42 9.96 -25.33
C ALA A 138 61.49 10.88 -26.16
N ALA A 139 61.87 12.16 -26.17
CA ALA A 139 61.59 13.23 -27.16
C ALA A 139 62.49 13.06 -28.42
N PRO A 140 62.46 13.90 -29.52
CA PRO A 140 61.96 15.29 -29.60
C PRO A 140 61.30 15.81 -30.91
N ALA A 141 60.73 17.03 -30.78
CA ALA A 141 60.51 18.11 -31.78
C ALA A 141 59.50 17.83 -32.96
N SER A 142 58.54 18.69 -33.34
CA SER A 142 58.64 20.14 -33.54
C SER A 142 57.28 20.79 -33.96
N VAL A 143 57.17 22.10 -33.72
CA VAL A 143 56.37 23.17 -34.38
C VAL A 143 54.83 23.24 -34.21
N ALA A 144 54.44 24.13 -33.30
CA ALA A 144 53.40 25.16 -33.36
C ALA A 144 52.33 25.16 -34.49
N LYS A 145 51.06 25.16 -34.08
CA LYS A 145 50.02 26.10 -34.55
C LYS A 145 48.87 26.14 -33.53
N GLY A 146 48.60 27.32 -32.97
CA GLY A 146 47.47 27.56 -32.09
C GLY A 146 46.16 27.73 -32.86
N LEU A 147 45.04 27.40 -32.21
CA LEU A 147 43.82 28.22 -32.12
C LEU A 147 42.79 27.50 -31.22
N ASP A 148 42.26 28.22 -30.25
CA ASP A 148 41.00 28.04 -29.50
C ASP A 148 40.28 26.68 -29.59
N THR A 149 40.51 25.80 -28.61
CA THR A 149 39.55 24.74 -28.29
C THR A 149 38.69 25.20 -27.11
N VAL A 150 37.55 25.81 -27.43
CA VAL A 150 36.39 25.84 -26.54
C VAL A 150 36.05 24.38 -26.23
N GLU A 151 35.93 24.01 -24.96
CA GLU A 151 35.42 22.69 -24.55
C GLU A 151 33.99 22.56 -25.11
N GLU A 152 33.86 21.92 -26.28
CA GLU A 152 32.58 21.65 -26.90
C GLU A 152 31.86 20.58 -26.09
N ILE A 153 30.77 20.97 -25.42
CA ILE A 153 29.96 20.06 -24.60
C ILE A 153 29.50 18.90 -25.50
N PRO A 154 29.83 17.64 -25.16
CA PRO A 154 29.45 16.50 -25.98
C PRO A 154 27.94 16.47 -26.26
N PRO A 155 27.48 15.95 -27.41
CA PRO A 155 26.07 15.98 -27.81
C PRO A 155 25.10 15.42 -26.75
N TYR A 156 25.54 14.44 -25.96
CA TYR A 156 24.76 13.82 -24.89
C TYR A 156 24.62 14.66 -23.62
N ALA A 157 25.43 15.71 -23.46
CA ALA A 157 25.44 16.60 -22.28
C ALA A 157 24.78 17.97 -22.57
N LYS A 158 24.23 18.17 -23.78
CA LYS A 158 23.51 19.39 -24.14
C LYS A 158 22.13 19.45 -23.44
N PRO A 159 21.65 20.64 -23.07
CA PRO A 159 20.37 20.78 -22.38
C PRO A 159 19.20 20.29 -23.26
N THR A 160 18.25 19.60 -22.64
CA THR A 160 17.03 19.14 -23.33
C THR A 160 16.14 20.33 -23.71
N ASN A 161 15.29 20.15 -24.72
CA ASN A 161 14.34 21.18 -25.17
C ASN A 161 13.46 21.71 -24.01
N SER A 162 13.02 20.82 -23.11
CA SER A 162 12.30 21.20 -21.89
C SER A 162 13.12 22.04 -20.90
N ALA A 163 14.44 21.84 -20.81
CA ALA A 163 15.32 22.65 -19.99
C ALA A 163 15.55 24.03 -20.62
N PHE A 164 15.73 24.09 -21.94
CA PHE A 164 15.90 25.34 -22.69
C PHE A 164 14.66 26.23 -22.65
N ILE A 165 13.47 25.66 -22.88
CA ILE A 165 12.20 26.40 -22.80
C ILE A 165 11.98 26.97 -21.40
N ARG A 166 12.23 26.18 -20.35
CA ARG A 166 12.08 26.64 -18.96
C ARG A 166 13.04 27.76 -18.58
N ASP A 167 14.21 27.81 -19.21
CA ASP A 167 15.20 28.86 -19.00
C ASP A 167 14.76 30.15 -19.71
N LYS A 168 14.36 30.04 -20.98
CA LYS A 168 13.83 31.16 -21.76
C LYS A 168 12.54 31.76 -21.20
N MET A 169 11.64 30.94 -20.63
CA MET A 169 10.42 31.43 -19.99
C MET A 169 10.66 32.28 -18.73
N ARG A 170 11.89 32.28 -18.19
CA ARG A 170 12.27 33.14 -17.06
C ARG A 170 12.81 34.50 -17.51
N GLU A 171 12.97 34.74 -18.81
CA GLU A 171 13.37 36.06 -19.30
C GLU A 171 12.26 37.09 -18.99
N PRO A 172 12.62 38.29 -18.53
CA PRO A 172 11.65 39.29 -18.05
C PRO A 172 10.63 39.67 -19.13
N GLU A 173 11.04 39.68 -20.40
CA GLU A 173 10.17 39.98 -21.54
C GLU A 173 9.04 38.96 -21.73
N ILE A 174 9.26 37.70 -21.34
CA ILE A 174 8.31 36.59 -21.51
C ILE A 174 7.50 36.41 -20.22
N ALA A 175 8.17 36.47 -19.07
CA ALA A 175 7.55 36.30 -17.75
C ALA A 175 6.51 37.40 -17.43
N GLU A 176 6.65 38.60 -18.02
CA GLU A 176 5.73 39.73 -17.81
C GLU A 176 4.62 39.86 -18.86
N THR A 177 4.62 39.01 -19.90
CA THR A 177 3.60 39.01 -20.94
C THR A 177 2.27 38.43 -20.40
N LYS A 178 1.22 39.26 -20.33
CA LYS A 178 -0.10 38.84 -19.81
C LYS A 178 -1.02 38.17 -20.84
N ASP A 179 -0.76 38.37 -22.13
CA ASP A 179 -1.58 37.83 -23.22
C ASP A 179 -1.19 36.36 -23.52
N GLN A 180 -2.09 35.43 -23.21
CA GLN A 180 -1.88 33.99 -23.40
C GLN A 180 -1.59 33.62 -24.86
N THR A 181 -2.17 34.35 -25.81
CA THR A 181 -1.97 34.11 -27.24
C THR A 181 -0.56 34.49 -27.69
N GLN A 182 -0.01 35.57 -27.15
CA GLN A 182 1.37 36.01 -27.42
C GLN A 182 2.38 35.08 -26.74
N LEU A 183 2.11 34.65 -25.50
CA LEU A 183 2.94 33.69 -24.78
C LEU A 183 3.04 32.35 -25.52
N ASN A 184 1.92 31.83 -26.02
CA ASN A 184 1.87 30.57 -26.78
C ASN A 184 2.56 30.68 -28.15
N ARG A 185 2.66 31.88 -28.73
CA ARG A 185 3.44 32.14 -29.96
C ARG A 185 4.94 32.16 -29.64
N LYS A 186 5.37 32.97 -28.67
CA LYS A 186 6.77 33.02 -28.23
C LYS A 186 7.30 31.64 -27.80
N MET A 187 6.50 30.82 -27.14
CA MET A 187 6.87 29.44 -26.77
C MET A 187 7.11 28.55 -27.98
N ARG A 188 6.27 28.65 -29.02
CA ARG A 188 6.44 27.92 -30.28
C ARG A 188 7.68 28.38 -31.04
N ASP A 189 7.93 29.68 -31.06
CA ASP A 189 9.12 30.26 -31.71
C ASP A 189 10.41 29.79 -31.01
N ILE A 190 10.46 29.78 -29.68
CA ILE A 190 11.60 29.25 -28.91
C ILE A 190 11.83 27.77 -29.19
N HIS A 191 10.76 26.98 -29.25
CA HIS A 191 10.84 25.55 -29.55
C HIS A 191 11.40 25.31 -30.97
N SER A 192 10.87 26.05 -31.96
CA SER A 192 11.31 25.98 -33.35
C SER A 192 12.78 26.40 -33.51
N GLN A 193 13.21 27.48 -32.86
CA GLN A 193 14.60 27.94 -32.90
C GLN A 193 15.56 26.92 -32.30
N HIS A 194 15.18 26.29 -31.19
CA HIS A 194 16.01 25.26 -30.56
C HIS A 194 16.13 24.01 -31.43
N GLU A 195 15.02 23.61 -32.07
CA GLU A 195 15.00 22.49 -33.00
C GLU A 195 15.86 22.77 -34.24
N GLU A 196 15.73 23.96 -34.83
CA GLU A 196 16.55 24.43 -35.95
C GLU A 196 18.03 24.46 -35.60
N THR A 197 18.38 24.95 -34.40
CA THR A 197 19.78 24.96 -33.91
C THR A 197 20.35 23.54 -33.79
N GLN A 198 19.59 22.58 -33.26
CA GLN A 198 20.03 21.18 -33.18
C GLN A 198 20.12 20.51 -34.55
N GLN A 199 19.26 20.89 -35.49
CA GLN A 199 19.33 20.40 -36.88
C GLN A 199 20.58 20.95 -37.59
N LEU A 200 20.86 22.25 -37.42
CA LEU A 200 22.06 22.89 -37.95
C LEU A 200 23.34 22.28 -37.36
N GLU A 201 23.40 22.04 -36.05
CA GLU A 201 24.55 21.36 -35.43
C GLU A 201 24.76 19.95 -35.97
N ARG A 202 23.67 19.16 -36.15
CA ARG A 202 23.74 17.83 -36.76
C ARG A 202 24.28 17.87 -38.19
N LEU A 203 23.94 18.91 -38.95
CA LEU A 203 24.46 19.14 -40.30
C LEU A 203 25.92 19.63 -40.30
N MET A 204 26.38 20.28 -39.23
CA MET A 204 27.76 20.77 -39.08
C MET A 204 28.75 19.73 -38.55
N THR A 205 28.27 18.66 -37.88
CA THR A 205 29.15 17.63 -37.29
C THR A 205 29.59 16.56 -38.30
N ASP A 206 29.07 16.60 -39.55
CA ASP A 206 29.36 15.62 -40.60
C ASP A 206 30.67 15.93 -41.36
N THR A 207 31.77 16.08 -40.60
CA THR A 207 33.14 16.06 -41.16
C THR A 207 33.77 14.67 -40.91
N PRO A 208 34.20 13.94 -41.95
CA PRO A 208 34.41 12.49 -41.87
C PRO A 208 35.75 12.05 -41.27
N ASP A 209 36.34 12.78 -40.31
CA ASP A 209 37.60 12.34 -39.70
C ASP A 209 37.85 12.96 -38.31
N ARG A 210 37.28 12.33 -37.29
CA ARG A 210 37.85 12.24 -35.92
C ARG A 210 36.94 11.35 -35.08
N TYR A 211 37.22 10.04 -35.09
CA TYR A 211 37.29 9.15 -33.94
C TYR A 211 37.35 7.70 -34.47
N PRO A 212 38.44 6.96 -34.20
CA PRO A 212 38.56 5.59 -34.69
C PRO A 212 37.67 4.66 -33.86
N THR A 213 36.94 3.82 -34.59
CA THR A 213 36.21 2.66 -34.09
C THR A 213 37.13 1.72 -33.31
N LEU A 214 36.94 1.64 -31.99
CA LEU A 214 37.28 0.44 -31.21
C LEU A 214 36.03 -0.45 -31.18
N ARG A 215 35.87 -1.24 -32.23
CA ARG A 215 35.16 -2.51 -32.16
C ARG A 215 36.19 -3.58 -31.85
N SER A 216 35.95 -4.38 -30.81
CA SER A 216 35.92 -5.86 -30.88
C SER A 216 36.45 -6.52 -29.60
N ALA A 217 35.55 -7.18 -28.88
CA ALA A 217 35.44 -8.65 -28.95
C ALA A 217 33.94 -8.98 -28.72
N SER A 218 33.13 -9.41 -29.69
CA SER A 218 33.21 -10.63 -30.55
C SER A 218 33.33 -11.87 -29.68
N LYS A 219 32.35 -12.77 -29.58
CA LYS A 219 31.74 -13.69 -30.58
C LYS A 219 30.66 -14.47 -29.80
N ALA A 220 29.58 -15.06 -30.32
CA ALA A 220 29.18 -15.63 -31.61
C ALA A 220 27.75 -16.19 -31.37
N THR A 221 26.84 -16.49 -32.29
CA THR A 221 26.65 -16.28 -33.73
C THR A 221 25.25 -16.83 -34.04
N VAL A 222 24.40 -15.98 -34.63
CA VAL A 222 23.46 -16.26 -35.73
C VAL A 222 22.72 -17.61 -35.80
N LEU A 223 21.40 -17.53 -35.65
CA LEU A 223 20.42 -18.27 -36.45
C LEU A 223 19.12 -17.45 -36.58
N ARG A 224 19.06 -16.53 -37.55
CA ARG A 224 17.81 -16.16 -38.24
C ARG A 224 18.13 -15.58 -39.62
N GLY A 225 17.45 -16.14 -40.61
CA GLY A 225 17.71 -15.94 -42.03
C GLY A 225 17.26 -14.59 -42.60
N ALA A 226 17.68 -14.34 -43.83
CA ALA A 226 17.45 -13.11 -44.58
C ALA A 226 15.96 -12.89 -44.93
N THR A 227 15.42 -11.72 -44.61
CA THR A 227 14.11 -11.28 -45.10
C THR A 227 14.25 -10.55 -46.43
N LYS A 228 13.67 -11.14 -47.48
CA LYS A 228 13.43 -10.50 -48.78
C LYS A 228 12.37 -9.38 -48.64
N PRO A 229 12.42 -8.32 -49.47
CA PRO A 229 11.40 -7.28 -49.48
C PRO A 229 10.11 -7.82 -50.14
N VAL A 230 8.98 -7.74 -49.44
CA VAL A 230 7.65 -8.07 -50.00
C VAL A 230 6.97 -6.82 -50.50
N ARG A 231 6.47 -6.97 -51.72
CA ARG A 231 5.75 -6.03 -52.60
C ARG A 231 4.34 -5.78 -52.06
N ASN A 232 3.93 -4.51 -52.00
CA ASN A 232 2.58 -4.09 -51.62
C ASN A 232 1.55 -4.56 -52.65
N ASP A 233 0.50 -5.22 -52.19
CA ASP A 233 -0.78 -5.35 -52.90
C ASP A 233 -1.91 -5.09 -51.91
N ASP A 234 -2.85 -4.24 -52.33
CA ASP A 234 -3.85 -3.57 -51.51
C ASP A 234 -5.01 -4.51 -51.13
N SER A 235 -5.11 -4.96 -49.87
CA SER A 235 -6.39 -5.25 -49.18
C SER A 235 -6.19 -5.45 -47.67
N ASN A 236 -6.92 -4.67 -46.86
CA ASN A 236 -7.19 -4.80 -45.41
C ASN A 236 -6.15 -4.17 -44.42
N PRO A 237 -6.56 -3.22 -43.55
CA PRO A 237 -5.63 -2.52 -42.64
C PRO A 237 -5.57 -3.15 -41.24
N VAL A 238 -4.36 -3.48 -40.78
CA VAL A 238 -4.02 -3.74 -39.37
C VAL A 238 -3.19 -2.56 -38.85
N LEU A 239 -3.63 -1.98 -37.73
CA LEU A 239 -3.14 -0.76 -37.10
C LEU A 239 -1.77 -0.95 -36.43
N MET A 240 -0.76 -0.23 -36.91
CA MET A 240 0.39 0.21 -36.10
C MET A 240 0.21 1.69 -35.74
N THR A 241 0.43 2.00 -34.46
CA THR A 241 0.36 3.33 -33.87
C THR A 241 1.48 4.25 -34.38
N GLN A 242 1.22 4.94 -35.47
CA GLN A 242 1.88 6.22 -35.80
C GLN A 242 1.10 7.36 -35.14
N GLN A 243 1.76 8.16 -34.30
CA GLN A 243 1.33 9.53 -34.02
C GLN A 243 1.57 10.38 -35.27
N VAL A 244 0.66 10.26 -36.23
CA VAL A 244 0.44 11.28 -37.26
C VAL A 244 -0.42 12.38 -36.63
N VAL A 245 0.15 13.58 -36.55
CA VAL A 245 -0.61 14.81 -36.34
C VAL A 245 -1.61 14.92 -37.50
N ARG A 246 -2.89 14.65 -37.23
CA ARG A 246 -3.97 15.00 -38.14
C ARG A 246 -4.08 16.53 -38.16
N GLU A 247 -3.66 17.15 -39.26
CA GLU A 247 -4.15 18.48 -39.60
C GLU A 247 -5.68 18.42 -39.66
N VAL A 248 -6.33 19.13 -38.74
CA VAL A 248 -7.76 19.38 -38.80
C VAL A 248 -8.00 20.28 -40.01
N GLN A 249 -8.58 19.72 -41.07
CA GLN A 249 -9.22 20.52 -42.12
C GLN A 249 -10.35 21.32 -41.47
N ILE A 250 -10.06 22.60 -41.19
CA ILE A 250 -11.05 23.58 -40.75
C ILE A 250 -12.03 23.75 -41.92
N LYS A 251 -13.21 23.13 -41.84
CA LYS A 251 -14.37 23.57 -42.61
C LYS A 251 -14.59 25.04 -42.26
N THR A 252 -14.47 25.90 -43.26
CA THR A 252 -14.71 27.34 -43.18
C THR A 252 -16.04 27.59 -42.49
N ILE A 253 -15.97 28.08 -41.25
CA ILE A 253 -17.13 28.41 -40.43
C ILE A 253 -17.85 29.59 -41.06
N ASN A 254 -19.16 29.42 -41.26
CA ASN A 254 -20.08 30.37 -41.86
C ASN A 254 -20.14 31.66 -41.01
N GLN A 255 -19.67 32.79 -41.54
CA GLN A 255 -19.49 34.07 -40.83
C GLN A 255 -20.77 34.59 -40.14
N LYS A 256 -21.96 34.23 -40.65
CA LYS A 256 -23.26 34.66 -40.08
C LYS A 256 -23.60 34.04 -38.71
N GLY A 257 -22.99 32.93 -38.31
CA GLY A 257 -23.22 32.31 -36.99
C GLY A 257 -22.48 33.00 -35.85
N LEU A 258 -21.33 33.61 -36.16
CA LEU A 258 -20.44 34.24 -35.18
C LEU A 258 -20.97 35.62 -34.72
N GLU A 259 -21.69 36.33 -35.59
CA GLU A 259 -22.32 37.62 -35.29
C GLU A 259 -23.47 37.48 -34.29
N LYS A 260 -24.26 36.40 -34.37
CA LYS A 260 -25.32 36.09 -33.40
C LYS A 260 -24.78 35.71 -32.01
N LEU A 261 -23.60 35.08 -31.95
CA LEU A 261 -22.91 34.72 -30.69
C LEU A 261 -22.19 35.91 -30.04
N ARG A 262 -21.77 36.91 -30.83
CA ARG A 262 -21.28 38.20 -30.30
C ARG A 262 -22.42 39.06 -29.76
N ALA A 263 -23.54 39.15 -30.47
CA ALA A 263 -24.72 39.91 -30.02
C ALA A 263 -25.32 39.36 -28.70
N THR A 264 -25.27 38.04 -28.47
CA THR A 264 -25.75 37.42 -27.21
C THR A 264 -24.75 37.53 -26.06
N ARG A 265 -23.46 37.77 -26.35
CA ARG A 265 -22.43 38.02 -25.33
C ARG A 265 -22.41 39.49 -24.89
N GLU A 266 -22.61 40.42 -25.82
CA GLU A 266 -22.72 41.87 -25.54
C GLU A 266 -24.02 42.23 -24.78
N ALA A 267 -25.11 41.47 -24.99
CA ALA A 267 -26.35 41.61 -24.21
C ALA A 267 -26.21 41.09 -22.76
N LYS A 268 -25.27 40.17 -22.49
CA LYS A 268 -24.99 39.67 -21.13
C LYS A 268 -23.97 40.51 -20.37
N GLU A 269 -23.10 41.23 -21.08
CA GLU A 269 -22.13 42.16 -20.48
C GLU A 269 -22.77 43.50 -20.05
N SER A 270 -23.88 43.89 -20.68
CA SER A 270 -24.63 45.11 -20.34
C SER A 270 -25.52 45.01 -19.09
N GLU A 271 -25.75 43.81 -18.55
CA GLU A 271 -26.49 43.60 -17.28
C GLU A 271 -25.60 43.50 -16.02
N SER A 272 -24.27 43.39 -16.14
CA SER A 272 -23.36 43.23 -14.98
C SER A 272 -22.57 44.49 -14.57
N LEU A 273 -22.76 45.61 -15.28
CA LEU A 273 -22.14 46.90 -14.93
C LEU A 273 -23.21 47.91 -14.50
N GLY A 274 -23.72 47.72 -13.28
CA GLY A 274 -24.70 48.61 -12.67
C GLY A 274 -24.79 48.51 -11.15
N PHE A 275 -23.68 48.74 -10.44
CA PHE A 275 -23.59 49.65 -9.27
C PHE A 275 -22.28 49.41 -8.48
N SER A 276 -21.40 50.41 -8.51
CA SER A 276 -20.34 50.62 -7.52
C SER A 276 -20.38 52.09 -7.14
N GLY A 277 -20.48 52.41 -5.84
CA GLY A 277 -20.11 53.73 -5.36
C GLY A 277 -20.67 54.18 -4.00
N HIS A 278 -19.95 53.82 -2.92
CA HIS A 278 -19.75 54.58 -1.66
C HIS A 278 -20.94 54.59 -0.68
N SER A 279 -20.78 54.41 0.64
CA SER A 279 -19.76 54.89 1.58
C SER A 279 -19.97 54.21 2.94
N SER A 280 -18.91 54.01 3.74
CA SER A 280 -19.03 53.68 5.16
C SER A 280 -18.18 54.62 6.01
N SER A 281 -18.86 55.48 6.77
CA SER A 281 -18.33 56.22 7.90
C SER A 281 -19.41 56.27 8.98
N GLY A 282 -19.07 55.80 10.18
CA GLY A 282 -19.53 56.38 11.45
C GLY A 282 -20.90 55.97 12.04
N LEU A 283 -20.80 55.22 13.14
CA LEU A 283 -21.48 55.43 14.44
C LEU A 283 -22.94 54.98 14.69
N LEU A 284 -23.03 54.07 15.68
CA LEU A 284 -23.95 53.95 16.83
C LEU A 284 -25.47 53.89 16.62
N GLY A 285 -26.09 52.88 17.25
CA GLY A 285 -27.52 52.89 17.60
C GLY A 285 -28.08 51.52 17.96
N GLU A 286 -28.41 51.34 19.24
CA GLU A 286 -29.03 50.17 19.86
C GLU A 286 -30.41 49.79 19.27
N GLY A 287 -30.79 48.52 19.45
CA GLY A 287 -32.16 48.20 19.88
C GLY A 287 -33.04 47.32 18.98
N ARG A 288 -33.24 46.08 19.45
CA ARG A 288 -34.52 45.32 19.51
C ARG A 288 -35.18 44.74 18.25
N ASN A 289 -35.35 43.42 18.36
CA ASN A 289 -36.55 42.59 18.10
C ASN A 289 -37.23 42.63 16.72
N GLY A 290 -37.39 41.45 16.12
CA GLY A 290 -38.50 41.22 15.19
C GLY A 290 -38.35 39.99 14.30
N VAL A 291 -38.91 38.87 14.75
CA VAL A 291 -39.15 37.65 13.99
C VAL A 291 -40.17 37.90 12.86
N ALA A 292 -39.89 37.38 11.65
CA ALA A 292 -40.89 36.99 10.64
C ALA A 292 -40.19 36.04 9.65
N SER A 293 -40.37 34.71 9.71
CA SER A 293 -41.54 33.95 9.25
C SER A 293 -42.02 34.41 7.88
N PHE A 294 -41.71 33.63 6.84
CA PHE A 294 -42.39 33.72 5.55
C PHE A 294 -42.70 32.31 5.06
N ASP A 295 -43.90 31.85 5.42
CA ASP A 295 -44.53 30.67 4.85
C ASP A 295 -45.17 30.98 3.50
N THR A 296 -45.14 29.95 2.66
CA THR A 296 -45.65 29.84 1.29
C THR A 296 -47.17 29.98 1.16
N ARG A 297 -47.67 30.68 0.12
CA ARG A 297 -48.68 30.15 -0.83
C ARG A 297 -49.05 31.12 -1.97
N GLY A 298 -48.87 30.63 -3.20
CA GLY A 298 -49.87 30.69 -4.28
C GLY A 298 -49.86 31.88 -5.25
N MET A 299 -49.37 31.67 -6.47
CA MET A 299 -50.17 31.91 -7.69
C MET A 299 -49.55 31.22 -8.93
N ASN A 300 -50.40 30.53 -9.68
CA ASN A 300 -50.12 29.79 -10.91
C ASN A 300 -49.62 30.67 -12.08
N GLY A 301 -48.75 30.11 -12.91
CA GLY A 301 -48.43 30.56 -14.27
C GLY A 301 -47.53 29.52 -14.96
N GLY A 302 -48.05 28.85 -15.99
CA GLY A 302 -47.55 27.57 -16.48
C GLY A 302 -46.38 27.61 -17.49
N GLY A 303 -45.81 26.42 -17.69
CA GLY A 303 -45.34 25.96 -19.00
C GLY A 303 -43.87 26.19 -19.34
N ASN A 304 -42.96 25.38 -18.79
CA ASN A 304 -42.05 24.51 -19.56
C ASN A 304 -41.20 23.68 -18.59
N SER A 305 -41.45 22.37 -18.55
CA SER A 305 -40.63 21.42 -17.80
C SER A 305 -39.31 21.18 -18.53
N ASN A 306 -38.27 21.95 -18.19
CA ASN A 306 -36.89 21.53 -18.38
C ASN A 306 -36.53 20.56 -17.22
N PRO A 307 -36.15 19.30 -17.48
CA PRO A 307 -35.71 18.38 -16.43
C PRO A 307 -34.30 18.69 -15.87
N GLU A 308 -33.64 19.77 -16.31
CA GLU A 308 -32.28 20.16 -15.89
C GLU A 308 -32.21 21.18 -14.73
N LEU A 309 -33.36 21.59 -14.17
CA LEU A 309 -33.41 22.47 -13.00
C LEU A 309 -33.88 21.73 -11.75
N VAL A 310 -33.36 20.51 -11.53
CA VAL A 310 -33.33 19.94 -10.18
C VAL A 310 -32.48 20.89 -9.34
N GLN A 311 -33.10 21.56 -8.37
CA GLN A 311 -32.41 22.45 -7.44
C GLN A 311 -31.15 21.75 -6.90
N ARG A 312 -29.96 22.29 -7.21
CA ARG A 312 -28.70 21.85 -6.59
C ARG A 312 -28.79 22.13 -5.09
N ARG A 313 -29.21 21.14 -4.32
CA ARG A 313 -29.26 21.22 -2.85
C ARG A 313 -27.83 21.27 -2.31
N ARG A 314 -27.58 22.10 -1.31
CA ARG A 314 -26.26 22.21 -0.70
C ARG A 314 -26.00 20.98 0.19
N PRO A 315 -24.76 20.45 0.24
CA PRO A 315 -24.45 19.28 1.06
C PRO A 315 -24.80 19.45 2.54
N MET A 316 -24.54 20.63 3.10
CA MET A 316 -24.87 20.91 4.51
C MET A 316 -26.37 20.88 4.79
N ASP A 317 -27.22 21.28 3.85
CA ASP A 317 -28.68 21.21 4.01
C ASP A 317 -29.15 19.75 4.07
N LEU A 318 -28.60 18.89 3.22
CA LEU A 318 -28.86 17.44 3.21
C LEU A 318 -28.37 16.79 4.51
N LEU A 319 -27.14 17.10 4.96
CA LEU A 319 -26.63 16.61 6.24
C LEU A 319 -27.50 17.06 7.43
N ASN A 320 -27.96 18.32 7.42
CA ASN A 320 -28.87 18.85 8.43
C ASN A 320 -30.23 18.11 8.42
N GLU A 321 -30.75 17.78 7.23
CA GLU A 321 -31.98 17.02 7.05
C GLU A 321 -31.83 15.58 7.57
N ALA A 322 -30.77 14.88 7.14
CA ALA A 322 -30.44 13.52 7.54
C ALA A 322 -30.30 13.38 9.07
N VAL A 323 -29.50 14.26 9.71
CA VAL A 323 -29.34 14.27 11.17
C VAL A 323 -30.66 14.57 11.88
N THR A 324 -31.44 15.55 11.38
CA THR A 324 -32.75 15.87 12.00
C THR A 324 -33.72 14.69 11.91
N ARG A 325 -33.80 14.03 10.75
CA ARG A 325 -34.69 12.89 10.52
C ARG A 325 -34.30 11.71 11.41
N LYS A 326 -33.01 11.41 11.50
CA LYS A 326 -32.52 10.27 12.30
C LYS A 326 -32.69 10.52 13.80
N LEU A 327 -32.37 11.71 14.29
CA LEU A 327 -32.61 12.07 15.70
C LEU A 327 -34.10 12.02 16.05
N ALA A 328 -34.98 12.52 15.17
CA ALA A 328 -36.42 12.43 15.38
C ALA A 328 -36.91 10.97 15.44
N SER A 329 -36.38 10.08 14.59
CA SER A 329 -36.71 8.65 14.61
C SER A 329 -36.28 7.94 15.90
N MET A 330 -35.24 8.47 16.57
CA MET A 330 -34.71 7.96 17.83
C MET A 330 -35.33 8.64 19.06
N GLY A 331 -36.24 9.61 18.86
CA GLY A 331 -36.83 10.39 19.96
C GLY A 331 -35.87 11.39 20.62
N LEU A 332 -34.77 11.74 19.96
CA LEU A 332 -33.72 12.62 20.45
C LEU A 332 -33.89 14.04 19.89
N THR A 333 -33.57 15.06 20.70
CA THR A 333 -33.67 16.47 20.28
C THR A 333 -32.35 17.21 20.50
N LEU A 334 -31.82 17.84 19.44
CA LEU A 334 -30.69 18.76 19.52
C LEU A 334 -31.12 20.12 20.09
N LYS A 335 -30.45 20.59 21.13
CA LYS A 335 -30.60 21.98 21.59
C LYS A 335 -29.92 22.92 20.58
N PRO A 336 -30.62 23.94 20.06
CA PRO A 336 -30.01 24.87 19.10
C PRO A 336 -28.95 25.73 19.78
N ARG A 337 -27.71 25.69 19.26
CA ARG A 337 -26.67 26.69 19.56
C ARG A 337 -26.68 27.72 18.43
N GLY A 338 -26.90 28.99 18.78
CA GLY A 338 -27.07 30.05 17.79
C GLY A 338 -25.87 30.21 16.85
N GLY A 339 -26.13 30.23 15.53
CA GLY A 339 -25.14 30.53 14.49
C GLY A 339 -24.42 29.35 13.85
N LYS A 340 -24.66 28.09 14.29
CA LYS A 340 -24.05 26.89 13.71
C LYS A 340 -25.06 26.03 12.94
N ASP A 341 -24.58 25.33 11.92
CA ASP A 341 -25.34 24.30 11.20
C ASP A 341 -25.74 23.18 12.17
N LYS A 342 -26.89 22.52 11.93
CA LYS A 342 -27.37 21.43 12.82
C LYS A 342 -26.40 20.26 12.85
N PHE A 343 -25.78 19.94 11.73
CA PHE A 343 -24.75 18.92 11.60
C PHE A 343 -23.51 19.29 12.43
N GLU A 344 -22.99 20.52 12.31
CA GLU A 344 -21.86 20.98 13.12
C GLU A 344 -22.19 20.95 14.63
N ASN A 345 -23.38 21.41 15.01
CA ASN A 345 -23.86 21.33 16.38
C ASN A 345 -23.97 19.87 16.86
N PHE A 346 -24.41 18.95 16.00
CA PHE A 346 -24.43 17.52 16.33
C PHE A 346 -23.03 16.97 16.63
N ILE A 347 -22.05 17.28 15.77
CA ILE A 347 -20.65 16.86 15.97
C ILE A 347 -20.08 17.42 17.28
N ASP A 348 -20.29 18.70 17.57
CA ASP A 348 -19.87 19.32 18.83
C ASP A 348 -20.49 18.61 20.05
N ASN A 349 -21.78 18.30 20.00
CA ASN A 349 -22.47 17.61 21.11
C ASN A 349 -22.04 16.14 21.25
N ALA A 350 -21.74 15.47 20.14
CA ALA A 350 -21.18 14.12 20.16
C ALA A 350 -19.79 14.11 20.81
N TYR A 351 -19.02 15.19 20.63
CA TYR A 351 -17.69 15.35 21.23
C TYR A 351 -17.72 15.74 22.70
N GLU A 352 -18.63 16.65 23.09
CA GLU A 352 -18.79 17.07 24.49
C GLU A 352 -19.35 15.96 25.38
N GLY A 353 -19.92 14.87 24.83
CA GLY A 353 -20.27 13.66 25.57
C GLY A 353 -21.38 13.83 26.63
N HIS A 354 -22.08 14.97 26.63
CA HIS A 354 -23.00 15.35 27.70
C HIS A 354 -24.48 15.20 27.35
N ILE A 355 -24.83 14.88 26.10
CA ILE A 355 -26.23 14.91 25.61
C ILE A 355 -26.70 13.57 25.01
N PHE A 356 -25.82 12.83 24.33
CA PHE A 356 -26.15 11.58 23.64
C PHE A 356 -25.12 10.50 24.02
N GLY A 357 -25.53 9.23 24.06
CA GLY A 357 -24.60 8.12 24.20
C GLY A 357 -23.80 7.86 22.92
N ASP A 358 -22.59 7.30 23.03
CA ASP A 358 -21.71 7.04 21.88
C ASP A 358 -22.36 6.15 20.81
N HIS A 359 -23.14 5.15 21.24
CA HIS A 359 -23.89 4.30 20.33
C HIS A 359 -24.99 5.06 19.58
N GLU A 360 -25.67 5.98 20.23
CA GLU A 360 -26.75 6.76 19.62
C GLU A 360 -26.19 7.73 18.57
N CYS A 361 -25.10 8.42 18.90
CA CYS A 361 -24.39 9.27 17.96
C CYS A 361 -23.84 8.49 16.75
N ALA A 362 -23.33 7.27 16.95
CA ALA A 362 -22.89 6.44 15.84
C ALA A 362 -24.05 6.00 14.93
N GLU A 363 -25.23 5.68 15.49
CA GLU A 363 -26.43 5.38 14.71
C GLU A 363 -26.92 6.58 13.89
N VAL A 364 -26.74 7.80 14.41
CA VAL A 364 -27.01 9.03 13.64
C VAL A 364 -26.07 9.16 12.45
N ILE A 365 -24.77 8.89 12.64
CA ILE A 365 -23.77 8.90 11.55
C ILE A 365 -24.12 7.84 10.49
N ARG A 366 -24.47 6.62 10.90
CA ARG A 366 -24.92 5.57 9.97
C ARG A 366 -26.20 5.94 9.23
N GLY A 367 -27.11 6.66 9.88
CA GLY A 367 -28.33 7.17 9.23
C GLY A 367 -28.06 8.13 8.07
N ILE A 368 -26.88 8.78 8.01
CA ILE A 368 -26.48 9.63 6.89
C ILE A 368 -26.21 8.80 5.62
N GLU A 369 -25.87 7.51 5.76
CA GLU A 369 -25.64 6.61 4.62
C GLU A 369 -26.89 6.46 3.73
N GLU A 370 -28.09 6.60 4.31
CA GLU A 370 -29.36 6.58 3.57
C GLU A 370 -29.44 7.70 2.50
N GLU A 371 -28.73 8.82 2.70
CA GLU A 371 -28.65 9.94 1.76
C GLU A 371 -27.32 10.02 1.00
N ALA A 372 -26.45 9.01 1.12
CA ALA A 372 -25.09 9.05 0.59
C ALA A 372 -25.03 9.31 -0.93
N GLU A 373 -25.99 8.79 -1.71
CA GLU A 373 -26.03 9.03 -3.16
C GLU A 373 -26.31 10.50 -3.50
N LEU A 374 -27.27 11.13 -2.83
CA LEU A 374 -27.60 12.55 -3.03
C LEU A 374 -26.47 13.45 -2.51
N LEU A 375 -25.88 13.09 -1.37
CA LEU A 375 -24.72 13.77 -0.80
C LEU A 375 -23.52 13.71 -1.73
N ALA A 376 -23.24 12.55 -2.35
CA ALA A 376 -22.16 12.40 -3.31
C ALA A 376 -22.32 13.35 -4.50
N VAL A 377 -23.51 13.42 -5.10
CA VAL A 377 -23.79 14.37 -6.18
C VAL A 377 -23.57 15.82 -5.72
N ALA A 378 -24.08 16.17 -4.53
CA ALA A 378 -23.94 17.53 -4.00
C ALA A 378 -22.47 17.88 -3.68
N PHE A 379 -21.67 16.95 -3.15
CA PHE A 379 -20.25 17.18 -2.85
C PHE A 379 -19.41 17.36 -4.12
N LEU A 380 -19.74 16.66 -5.20
CA LEU A 380 -19.11 16.86 -6.50
C LEU A 380 -19.45 18.23 -7.12
N ASP A 381 -20.69 18.69 -6.95
CA ASP A 381 -21.12 20.03 -7.37
C ASP A 381 -20.51 21.15 -6.51
N PHE A 382 -20.26 20.89 -5.22
CA PHE A 382 -19.71 21.85 -4.25
C PHE A 382 -18.48 21.33 -3.48
N PRO A 383 -17.30 21.21 -4.12
CA PRO A 383 -16.10 20.60 -3.50
C PRO A 383 -15.60 21.29 -2.22
N ARG A 384 -15.85 22.61 -2.06
CA ARG A 384 -15.46 23.33 -0.83
C ARG A 384 -16.28 22.91 0.39
N GLU A 385 -17.53 22.53 0.19
CA GLU A 385 -18.38 22.00 1.27
C GLU A 385 -17.93 20.59 1.67
N PHE A 386 -17.37 19.82 0.74
CA PHE A 386 -16.69 18.55 1.07
C PHE A 386 -15.50 18.79 1.98
N TRP A 387 -14.63 19.77 1.68
CA TRP A 387 -13.53 20.14 2.60
C TRP A 387 -14.01 20.52 4.00
N LYS A 388 -15.11 21.29 4.11
CA LYS A 388 -15.75 21.62 5.39
C LYS A 388 -16.21 20.36 6.12
N PHE A 389 -16.89 19.45 5.42
CA PHE A 389 -17.33 18.17 5.96
C PHE A 389 -16.15 17.31 6.46
N VAL A 390 -15.07 17.17 5.69
CA VAL A 390 -13.85 16.47 6.13
C VAL A 390 -13.25 17.13 7.37
N GLY A 391 -13.26 18.47 7.43
CA GLY A 391 -12.80 19.23 8.58
C GLY A 391 -13.61 18.95 9.85
N LEU A 392 -14.93 18.90 9.75
CA LEU A 392 -15.83 18.60 10.87
C LEU A 392 -15.66 17.16 11.39
N MET A 393 -15.50 16.20 10.47
CA MET A 393 -15.35 14.77 10.82
C MET A 393 -13.92 14.40 11.27
N HIS A 394 -12.96 15.32 11.17
CA HIS A 394 -11.55 15.03 11.44
C HIS A 394 -11.27 14.63 12.90
N SER A 395 -12.02 15.19 13.87
CA SER A 395 -11.90 14.85 15.29
C SER A 395 -12.21 13.37 15.54
N PHE A 396 -13.20 12.81 14.85
CA PHE A 396 -13.56 11.40 14.98
C PHE A 396 -12.44 10.45 14.57
N PHE A 397 -11.63 10.83 13.58
CA PHE A 397 -10.46 10.05 13.15
C PHE A 397 -9.24 10.27 14.04
N THR A 398 -9.08 11.45 14.64
CA THR A 398 -7.88 11.81 15.40
C THR A 398 -7.94 11.31 16.85
N GLU A 399 -9.08 11.48 17.50
CA GLU A 399 -9.20 11.33 18.95
C GLU A 399 -9.59 9.93 19.41
N HIS A 400 -10.36 9.21 18.59
CA HIS A 400 -10.83 7.88 18.94
C HIS A 400 -9.96 6.79 18.32
N ASP A 401 -9.92 5.62 18.97
CA ASP A 401 -9.22 4.44 18.44
C ASP A 401 -10.01 3.77 17.30
N GLU A 402 -9.37 2.91 16.50
CA GLU A 402 -9.99 2.18 15.39
C GLU A 402 -11.23 1.37 15.82
N ASN A 403 -11.20 0.80 17.02
CA ASN A 403 -12.30 0.00 17.57
C ASN A 403 -13.47 0.84 18.09
N HIS A 404 -13.31 2.16 18.19
CA HIS A 404 -14.34 3.03 18.71
C HIS A 404 -15.49 3.18 17.71
N VAL A 405 -16.73 3.25 18.22
CA VAL A 405 -17.94 3.26 17.38
C VAL A 405 -17.96 4.47 16.44
N PHE A 406 -17.50 5.64 16.89
CA PHE A 406 -17.37 6.84 16.05
C PHE A 406 -16.37 6.70 14.91
N PHE A 407 -15.20 6.10 15.17
CA PHE A 407 -14.21 5.89 14.11
C PHE A 407 -14.77 4.96 13.05
N ARG A 408 -15.38 3.84 13.47
CA ARG A 408 -15.96 2.85 12.58
C ARG A 408 -17.10 3.42 11.73
N ALA A 409 -18.08 4.06 12.36
CA ALA A 409 -19.22 4.66 11.65
C ALA A 409 -18.77 5.77 10.68
N SER A 410 -17.79 6.58 11.08
CA SER A 410 -17.23 7.61 10.18
C SER A 410 -16.46 7.00 9.01
N ALA A 411 -15.67 5.95 9.26
CA ALA A 411 -14.93 5.27 8.20
C ALA A 411 -15.86 4.58 7.19
N GLU A 412 -16.92 3.94 7.67
CA GLU A 412 -17.99 3.32 6.85
C GLU A 412 -18.67 4.39 5.97
N LEU A 413 -19.13 5.50 6.57
CA LEU A 413 -19.74 6.61 5.83
C LEU A 413 -18.82 7.17 4.72
N PHE A 414 -17.55 7.42 5.02
CA PHE A 414 -16.60 7.93 4.03
C PHE A 414 -16.34 6.94 2.89
N GLN A 415 -16.28 5.64 3.18
CA GLN A 415 -16.14 4.61 2.13
C GLN A 415 -17.37 4.58 1.21
N VAL A 416 -18.57 4.60 1.79
CA VAL A 416 -19.83 4.60 1.04
C VAL A 416 -19.95 5.87 0.18
N LEU A 417 -19.67 7.04 0.75
CA LEU A 417 -19.67 8.32 0.01
C LEU A 417 -18.66 8.31 -1.13
N GLY A 418 -17.44 7.82 -0.91
CA GLY A 418 -16.42 7.70 -1.95
C GLY A 418 -16.90 6.85 -3.13
N GLN A 419 -17.48 5.68 -2.84
CA GLN A 419 -18.01 4.78 -3.86
C GLN A 419 -19.14 5.43 -4.68
N TYR A 420 -20.06 6.15 -4.04
CA TYR A 420 -21.10 6.89 -4.76
C TYR A 420 -20.54 8.06 -5.58
N CYS A 421 -19.53 8.78 -5.07
CA CYS A 421 -18.84 9.82 -5.83
C CYS A 421 -18.20 9.25 -7.09
N VAL A 422 -17.49 8.12 -6.99
CA VAL A 422 -16.85 7.45 -8.13
C VAL A 422 -17.87 6.96 -9.16
N ARG A 423 -18.99 6.38 -8.69
CA ARG A 423 -20.09 5.95 -9.58
C ARG A 423 -20.70 7.11 -10.37
N ARG A 424 -20.73 8.31 -9.77
CA ARG A 424 -21.31 9.51 -10.41
C ARG A 424 -20.34 10.18 -11.37
N ASP A 425 -19.14 10.49 -10.89
CA ASP A 425 -18.05 11.08 -11.68
C ASP A 425 -16.70 10.67 -11.08
N ALA A 426 -16.10 9.63 -11.67
CA ALA A 426 -14.82 9.08 -11.22
C ALA A 426 -13.66 10.08 -11.30
N THR A 427 -13.65 10.99 -12.28
CA THR A 427 -12.57 11.96 -12.44
C THR A 427 -12.66 13.04 -11.37
N ALA A 428 -13.84 13.61 -11.16
CA ALA A 428 -14.06 14.61 -10.10
C ALA A 428 -13.85 14.01 -8.70
N ALA A 429 -14.33 12.78 -8.45
CA ALA A 429 -14.12 12.08 -7.17
C ALA A 429 -12.62 11.88 -6.87
N SER A 430 -11.83 11.51 -7.89
CA SER A 430 -10.39 11.29 -7.74
C SER A 430 -9.63 12.58 -7.37
N LEU A 431 -10.16 13.76 -7.73
CA LEU A 431 -9.57 15.06 -7.35
C LEU A 431 -9.87 15.46 -5.90
N LEU A 432 -10.98 14.99 -5.33
CA LEU A 432 -11.31 15.25 -3.91
C LEU A 432 -10.29 14.60 -2.96
N MET A 433 -9.71 13.47 -3.40
CA MET A 433 -8.75 12.70 -2.62
C MET A 433 -7.47 13.49 -2.31
N PRO A 434 -6.68 13.98 -3.29
CA PRO A 434 -5.40 14.65 -3.01
C PRO A 434 -5.61 16.06 -2.46
N GLU A 435 -6.69 16.75 -2.84
CA GLU A 435 -6.94 18.13 -2.42
C GLU A 435 -7.49 18.23 -0.98
N PHE A 436 -8.38 17.32 -0.57
CA PHE A 436 -9.13 17.48 0.67
C PHE A 436 -8.90 16.37 1.71
N LEU A 437 -8.83 15.10 1.29
CA LEU A 437 -8.65 13.97 2.20
C LEU A 437 -7.19 13.79 2.63
N LEU A 438 -6.28 13.70 1.66
CA LEU A 438 -4.87 13.38 1.90
C LEU A 438 -4.17 14.35 2.87
N PRO A 439 -4.36 15.69 2.81
CA PRO A 439 -3.75 16.62 3.75
C PRO A 439 -4.20 16.40 5.21
N LYS A 440 -5.44 15.96 5.42
CA LYS A 440 -5.99 15.67 6.76
C LYS A 440 -5.59 14.29 7.28
N PHE A 441 -5.43 13.32 6.39
CA PHE A 441 -5.05 11.95 6.75
C PHE A 441 -3.54 11.79 6.96
N THR A 442 -2.70 12.51 6.21
CA THR A 442 -1.24 12.45 6.34
C THR A 442 -0.73 12.52 7.79
N PRO A 443 -1.13 13.49 8.64
CA PRO A 443 -0.67 13.53 10.03
C PRO A 443 -1.16 12.33 10.86
N ILE A 444 -2.35 11.79 10.56
CA ILE A 444 -2.90 10.61 11.24
C ILE A 444 -2.11 9.35 10.84
N LEU A 445 -1.82 9.19 9.55
CA LEU A 445 -1.04 8.07 9.00
C LEU A 445 0.38 7.99 9.60
N SER A 446 1.01 9.14 9.82
CA SER A 446 2.33 9.23 10.46
C SER A 446 2.29 8.88 11.95
N ARG A 447 1.23 9.27 12.67
CA ARG A 447 1.16 9.13 14.12
C ARG A 447 0.57 7.80 14.61
N TYR A 448 -0.39 7.22 13.89
CA TYR A 448 -1.17 6.07 14.35
C TYR A 448 -1.07 4.90 13.37
N ALA A 449 -0.40 3.82 13.79
CA ALA A 449 -0.16 2.67 12.92
C ALA A 449 -1.43 1.83 12.65
N ASN A 450 -2.28 1.65 13.65
CA ASN A 450 -3.54 0.90 13.54
C ASN A 450 -4.54 1.57 12.59
N LYS A 451 -4.59 2.90 12.57
CA LYS A 451 -5.51 3.66 11.71
C LYS A 451 -5.14 3.63 10.22
N ARG A 452 -3.95 3.13 9.85
CA ARG A 452 -3.45 3.17 8.46
C ARG A 452 -4.34 2.41 7.50
N ALA A 453 -4.69 1.16 7.81
CA ALA A 453 -5.46 0.33 6.90
C ALA A 453 -6.90 0.87 6.66
N PRO A 454 -7.67 1.27 7.68
CA PRO A 454 -8.98 1.89 7.47
C PRO A 454 -8.91 3.20 6.66
N LEU A 455 -7.92 4.06 6.93
CA LEU A 455 -7.76 5.32 6.20
C LEU A 455 -7.36 5.10 4.74
N LEU A 456 -6.51 4.11 4.46
CA LEU A 456 -6.16 3.73 3.09
C LEU A 456 -7.34 3.09 2.33
N ARG A 457 -8.26 2.39 3.02
CA ARG A 457 -9.52 1.96 2.40
C ARG A 457 -10.41 3.13 2.01
N ILE A 458 -10.53 4.14 2.87
CA ILE A 458 -11.23 5.38 2.52
C ILE A 458 -10.54 6.03 1.30
N PHE A 459 -9.21 6.08 1.30
CA PHE A 459 -8.43 6.64 0.20
C PHE A 459 -8.73 5.96 -1.14
N TYR A 460 -8.76 4.62 -1.21
CA TYR A 460 -9.13 3.87 -2.42
C TYR A 460 -10.62 3.96 -2.78
N ALA A 461 -11.51 4.19 -1.81
CA ALA A 461 -12.94 4.31 -2.10
C ALA A 461 -13.30 5.50 -3.00
N PHE A 462 -12.48 6.55 -3.05
CA PHE A 462 -12.67 7.73 -3.92
C PHE A 462 -12.01 7.58 -5.30
N LEU A 463 -11.49 6.40 -5.64
CA LEU A 463 -10.82 6.13 -6.91
C LEU A 463 -11.61 5.11 -7.73
N PRO A 464 -11.59 5.21 -9.08
CA PRO A 464 -12.06 4.12 -9.92
C PRO A 464 -11.11 2.92 -9.78
N ASN A 465 -11.68 1.72 -9.79
CA ASN A 465 -10.93 0.46 -9.71
C ASN A 465 -10.21 0.18 -11.03
N THR A 466 -9.16 0.95 -11.30
CA THR A 466 -8.33 0.89 -12.50
C THR A 466 -6.88 1.09 -12.08
N VAL A 467 -5.98 0.35 -12.71
CA VAL A 467 -4.54 0.42 -12.39
C VAL A 467 -3.98 1.84 -12.53
N LEU A 468 -4.37 2.58 -13.58
CA LEU A 468 -3.91 3.95 -13.78
C LEU A 468 -4.28 4.89 -12.62
N ALA A 469 -5.51 4.80 -12.11
CA ALA A 469 -5.95 5.65 -11.01
C ALA A 469 -5.22 5.31 -9.70
N HIS A 470 -4.98 4.02 -9.44
CA HIS A 470 -4.21 3.58 -8.28
C HIS A 470 -2.75 4.05 -8.39
N ILE A 471 -2.11 3.97 -9.56
CA ILE A 471 -0.76 4.52 -9.80
C ILE A 471 -0.72 6.03 -9.52
N GLN A 472 -1.70 6.80 -10.02
CA GLN A 472 -1.77 8.24 -9.78
C GLN A 472 -1.95 8.54 -8.28
N ALA A 473 -2.80 7.79 -7.59
CA ALA A 473 -3.01 7.93 -6.16
C ALA A 473 -1.76 7.60 -5.34
N ILE A 474 -1.03 6.55 -5.71
CA ILE A 474 0.25 6.20 -5.09
C ILE A 474 1.29 7.32 -5.30
N LYS A 475 1.32 7.96 -6.47
CA LYS A 475 2.19 9.13 -6.73
C LYS A 475 1.82 10.31 -5.82
N HIS A 476 0.54 10.62 -5.66
CA HIS A 476 0.10 11.67 -4.73
C HIS A 476 0.44 11.33 -3.26
N LEU A 477 0.27 10.07 -2.86
CA LEU A 477 0.66 9.61 -1.53
C LEU A 477 2.19 9.72 -1.33
N ARG A 478 2.98 9.42 -2.36
CA ARG A 478 4.44 9.60 -2.35
C ARG A 478 4.84 11.06 -2.19
N GLU A 479 4.16 11.97 -2.88
CA GLU A 479 4.39 13.41 -2.77
C GLU A 479 4.03 13.93 -1.38
N ALA A 480 2.89 13.51 -0.82
CA ALA A 480 2.48 13.88 0.53
C ALA A 480 3.43 13.35 1.62
N LEU A 481 4.02 12.18 1.40
CA LEU A 481 4.97 11.52 2.32
C LEU A 481 6.44 11.66 1.87
N ALA A 482 6.78 12.71 1.11
CA ALA A 482 8.13 12.87 0.54
C ALA A 482 9.26 12.88 1.58
N ASN A 483 8.96 13.27 2.82
CA ASN A 483 9.94 13.31 3.92
C ASN A 483 10.11 11.98 4.66
N ASP A 484 9.20 11.01 4.49
CA ASP A 484 9.19 9.73 5.22
C ASP A 484 8.98 8.55 4.25
N ILE A 485 10.06 8.18 3.57
CA ILE A 485 10.09 7.05 2.64
C ILE A 485 9.72 5.73 3.33
N PRO A 486 10.24 5.39 4.53
CA PRO A 486 9.84 4.18 5.24
C PRO A 486 8.32 4.08 5.48
N LEU A 487 7.69 5.18 5.91
CA LEU A 487 6.24 5.21 6.09
C LEU A 487 5.49 5.02 4.77
N PHE A 488 5.96 5.66 3.70
CA PHE A 488 5.39 5.48 2.36
C PHE A 488 5.45 4.01 1.91
N VAL A 489 6.61 3.36 2.05
CA VAL A 489 6.75 1.93 1.69
C VAL A 489 5.80 1.08 2.53
N HIS A 490 5.65 1.38 3.82
CA HIS A 490 4.67 0.69 4.64
C HIS A 490 3.22 0.89 4.15
N MET A 491 2.85 2.07 3.63
CA MET A 491 1.51 2.25 3.03
C MET A 491 1.33 1.32 1.83
N LEU A 492 2.36 1.17 0.98
CA LEU A 492 2.32 0.26 -0.16
C LEU A 492 2.10 -1.20 0.25
N THR A 493 2.68 -1.63 1.38
CA THR A 493 2.47 -3.00 1.92
C THR A 493 1.01 -3.27 2.27
N ILE A 494 0.22 -2.21 2.56
CA ILE A 494 -1.20 -2.30 2.84
C ILE A 494 -2.01 -2.20 1.53
N LEU A 495 -1.64 -1.27 0.65
CA LEU A 495 -2.34 -1.01 -0.61
C LEU A 495 -2.31 -2.20 -1.56
N ILE A 496 -1.17 -2.91 -1.65
CA ILE A 496 -1.06 -4.10 -2.52
C ILE A 496 -2.09 -5.19 -2.16
N GLY A 497 -2.48 -5.30 -0.89
CA GLY A 497 -3.52 -6.22 -0.43
C GLY A 497 -4.95 -5.78 -0.76
N MET A 498 -5.13 -4.56 -1.29
CA MET A 498 -6.40 -4.01 -1.75
C MET A 498 -6.49 -3.94 -3.29
N GLU A 499 -5.43 -4.33 -4.00
CA GLU A 499 -5.41 -4.36 -5.47
C GLU A 499 -6.25 -5.53 -5.98
N ASN A 500 -7.13 -5.26 -6.94
CA ASN A 500 -7.94 -6.29 -7.60
C ASN A 500 -7.26 -6.81 -8.88
N GLU A 501 -6.54 -5.93 -9.57
CA GLU A 501 -5.82 -6.23 -10.81
C GLU A 501 -4.41 -5.62 -10.74
N LEU A 502 -3.43 -6.37 -11.25
CA LEU A 502 -2.03 -5.96 -11.32
C LEU A 502 -1.62 -5.94 -12.79
N ASP A 503 -0.96 -4.87 -13.22
CA ASP A 503 -0.28 -4.80 -14.52
C ASP A 503 1.24 -4.65 -14.32
N ASP A 504 2.02 -4.84 -15.39
CA ASP A 504 3.48 -4.79 -15.31
C ASP A 504 3.98 -3.46 -14.70
N THR A 505 3.31 -2.34 -14.99
CA THR A 505 3.74 -1.02 -14.50
C THR A 505 3.50 -0.82 -13.00
N LEU A 506 2.38 -1.33 -12.48
CA LEU A 506 2.02 -1.29 -11.08
C LEU A 506 2.87 -2.28 -10.28
N VAL A 507 3.11 -3.46 -10.84
CA VAL A 507 3.97 -4.49 -10.27
C VAL A 507 5.41 -3.97 -10.17
N ASP A 508 5.96 -3.39 -11.22
CA ASP A 508 7.30 -2.78 -11.21
C ASP A 508 7.42 -1.71 -10.11
N LEU A 509 6.38 -0.87 -9.95
CA LEU A 509 6.35 0.15 -8.91
C LEU A 509 6.37 -0.47 -7.51
N TYR A 510 5.51 -1.45 -7.24
CA TYR A 510 5.45 -2.12 -5.95
C TYR A 510 6.73 -2.92 -5.67
N HIS A 511 7.26 -3.63 -6.67
CA HIS A 511 8.49 -4.43 -6.58
C HIS A 511 9.71 -3.57 -6.27
N TYR A 512 9.85 -2.42 -6.96
CA TYR A 512 10.91 -1.45 -6.70
C TYR A 512 10.92 -0.99 -5.23
N TYR A 513 9.77 -0.57 -4.71
CA TYR A 513 9.69 -0.12 -3.31
C TYR A 513 9.77 -1.27 -2.31
N CYS A 514 9.31 -2.47 -2.66
CA CYS A 514 9.49 -3.67 -1.85
C CYS A 514 10.98 -3.98 -1.68
N CYS A 515 11.76 -3.96 -2.76
CA CYS A 515 13.21 -4.19 -2.71
C CYS A 515 13.93 -3.16 -1.81
N ILE A 516 13.57 -1.88 -1.91
CA ILE A 516 14.07 -0.83 -1.01
C ILE A 516 13.71 -1.15 0.45
N GLY A 517 12.45 -1.54 0.69
CA GLY A 517 11.94 -1.90 2.00
C GLY A 517 12.68 -3.09 2.64
N LEU A 518 13.03 -4.10 1.85
CA LEU A 518 13.78 -5.27 2.29
C LEU A 518 15.21 -4.92 2.75
N GLU A 519 15.83 -3.91 2.12
CA GLU A 519 17.16 -3.41 2.46
C GLU A 519 17.18 -2.48 3.68
N THR A 520 16.02 -1.97 4.13
CA THR A 520 15.97 -1.07 5.27
C THR A 520 16.38 -1.78 6.56
N PRO A 521 16.99 -1.07 7.55
CA PRO A 521 17.34 -1.67 8.84
C PRO A 521 16.13 -1.95 9.73
N CYS A 522 14.97 -1.34 9.45
CA CYS A 522 13.76 -1.47 10.25
C CYS A 522 13.11 -2.85 10.05
N GLU A 523 13.21 -3.72 11.06
CA GLU A 523 12.70 -5.11 10.98
C GLU A 523 11.17 -5.18 10.79
N LYS A 524 10.43 -4.21 11.34
CA LYS A 524 8.97 -4.10 11.16
C LYS A 524 8.59 -3.82 9.71
N LEU A 525 9.28 -2.87 9.09
CA LEU A 525 9.06 -2.54 7.69
C LEU A 525 9.48 -3.71 6.80
N ARG A 526 10.60 -4.36 7.11
CA ARG A 526 11.08 -5.54 6.40
C ARG A 526 10.04 -6.67 6.41
N ALA A 527 9.46 -6.98 7.58
CA ALA A 527 8.39 -7.98 7.69
C ALA A 527 7.17 -7.60 6.82
N ALA A 528 6.75 -6.33 6.84
CA ALA A 528 5.66 -5.87 6.00
C ALA A 528 6.00 -5.99 4.49
N CYS A 529 7.23 -5.71 4.08
CA CYS A 529 7.65 -5.87 2.68
C CYS A 529 7.66 -7.33 2.23
N LEU A 530 8.06 -8.26 3.12
CA LEU A 530 7.97 -9.70 2.83
C LEU A 530 6.54 -10.15 2.52
N SER A 531 5.53 -9.57 3.16
CA SER A 531 4.13 -9.89 2.83
C SER A 531 3.70 -9.46 1.42
N MET A 532 4.40 -8.49 0.80
CA MET A 532 4.13 -8.08 -0.59
C MET A 532 4.56 -9.14 -1.61
N LEU A 533 5.44 -10.07 -1.22
CA LEU A 533 5.94 -11.12 -2.12
C LEU A 533 4.84 -12.12 -2.47
N ILE A 534 3.82 -12.30 -1.63
CA ILE A 534 2.73 -13.25 -1.88
C ILE A 534 1.89 -12.82 -3.09
N PRO A 535 1.39 -11.57 -3.18
CA PRO A 535 0.79 -11.06 -4.42
C PRO A 535 1.68 -11.19 -5.65
N PHE A 536 3.00 -10.95 -5.53
CA PHE A 536 3.92 -11.11 -6.65
C PHE A 536 4.04 -12.56 -7.11
N LEU A 537 4.13 -13.53 -6.19
CA LEU A 537 4.14 -14.96 -6.52
C LEU A 537 2.91 -15.41 -7.30
N ASN A 538 1.74 -14.84 -6.98
CA ASN A 538 0.50 -15.16 -7.68
C ASN A 538 0.41 -14.50 -9.07
N TYR A 539 1.16 -13.42 -9.31
CA TYR A 539 1.21 -12.73 -10.60
C TYR A 539 2.30 -13.32 -11.51
N ASP A 540 3.54 -13.28 -11.06
CA ASP A 540 4.69 -13.89 -11.73
C ASP A 540 5.72 -14.38 -10.70
N VAL A 541 5.94 -15.70 -10.70
CA VAL A 541 6.93 -16.37 -9.84
C VAL A 541 8.33 -15.80 -10.04
N ASN A 542 8.69 -15.35 -11.25
CA ASN A 542 10.05 -14.87 -11.56
C ASN A 542 10.45 -13.65 -10.74
N LEU A 543 9.49 -12.81 -10.35
CA LEU A 543 9.74 -11.61 -9.54
C LEU A 543 10.31 -11.93 -8.14
N VAL A 544 10.09 -13.16 -7.66
CA VAL A 544 10.54 -13.62 -6.34
C VAL A 544 11.74 -14.55 -6.43
N LEU A 545 11.95 -15.26 -7.55
CA LEU A 545 13.08 -16.17 -7.74
C LEU A 545 14.43 -15.50 -7.43
N ASP A 546 14.66 -14.32 -7.99
CA ASP A 546 15.91 -13.57 -7.82
C ASP A 546 16.10 -13.05 -6.38
N LEU A 547 15.00 -12.95 -5.63
CA LEU A 547 15.01 -12.50 -4.24
C LEU A 547 15.29 -13.65 -3.26
N LEU A 548 15.00 -14.91 -3.61
CA LEU A 548 15.11 -16.07 -2.70
C LEU A 548 16.48 -16.23 -2.03
N PRO A 549 17.63 -16.14 -2.75
CA PRO A 549 18.94 -16.22 -2.09
C PRO A 549 19.13 -15.13 -1.03
N ARG A 550 18.56 -13.96 -1.26
CA ARG A 550 18.59 -12.81 -0.36
C ARG A 550 17.66 -13.02 0.84
N LEU A 551 16.49 -13.63 0.64
CA LEU A 551 15.56 -14.00 1.71
C LEU A 551 16.16 -15.03 2.66
N THR A 552 16.92 -16.00 2.16
CA THR A 552 17.63 -16.98 2.99
C THR A 552 18.66 -16.33 3.92
N GLN A 553 19.26 -15.20 3.52
CA GLN A 553 20.18 -14.43 4.38
C GLN A 553 19.44 -13.68 5.50
N LEU A 554 18.16 -13.35 5.31
CA LEU A 554 17.33 -12.71 6.34
C LEU A 554 16.92 -13.67 7.46
N SER A 555 16.99 -15.00 7.22
CA SER A 555 16.85 -16.06 8.23
C SER A 555 18.11 -16.14 9.11
N SER A 556 18.30 -15.09 9.93
CA SER A 556 19.38 -15.04 10.92
C SER A 556 18.86 -15.39 12.32
N ARG A 557 19.74 -15.91 13.18
CA ARG A 557 19.39 -16.29 14.56
C ARG A 557 18.79 -15.14 15.39
N HIS A 558 19.22 -13.91 15.12
CA HIS A 558 18.79 -12.71 15.82
C HIS A 558 17.67 -11.94 15.13
N ALA A 559 17.20 -12.40 13.96
CA ALA A 559 16.12 -11.73 13.26
C ALA A 559 14.84 -11.74 14.11
N TRP A 560 14.10 -10.64 14.06
CA TRP A 560 12.82 -10.53 14.71
C TRP A 560 11.83 -11.61 14.27
N TRP A 561 11.03 -12.12 15.21
CA TRP A 561 10.15 -13.27 14.99
C TRP A 561 9.17 -13.08 13.83
N GLU A 562 8.72 -11.85 13.57
CA GLU A 562 7.77 -11.55 12.49
C GLU A 562 8.43 -11.63 11.10
N VAL A 563 9.71 -11.26 10.99
CA VAL A 563 10.48 -11.45 9.76
C VAL A 563 10.58 -12.95 9.45
N LYS A 564 10.92 -13.75 10.46
CA LYS A 564 10.97 -15.22 10.36
C LYS A 564 9.61 -15.82 9.98
N ALA A 565 8.53 -15.32 10.58
CA ALA A 565 7.18 -15.76 10.26
C ALA A 565 6.79 -15.44 8.81
N GLN A 566 7.09 -14.23 8.32
CA GLN A 566 6.81 -13.87 6.93
C GLN A 566 7.68 -14.67 5.94
N LEU A 567 8.95 -14.96 6.28
CA LEU A 567 9.80 -15.85 5.48
C LEU A 567 9.19 -17.26 5.36
N LEU A 568 8.65 -17.83 6.45
CA LEU A 568 7.94 -19.11 6.40
C LEU A 568 6.70 -19.05 5.50
N ILE A 569 5.92 -17.96 5.56
CA ILE A 569 4.72 -17.79 4.74
C ILE A 569 5.10 -17.69 3.26
N VAL A 570 6.14 -16.92 2.91
CA VAL A 570 6.62 -16.78 1.52
C VAL A 570 7.20 -18.10 1.00
N ALA A 571 8.01 -18.81 1.79
CA ALA A 571 8.55 -20.11 1.43
C ALA A 571 7.42 -21.14 1.20
N SER A 572 6.43 -21.19 2.11
CA SER A 572 5.24 -22.03 1.95
C SER A 572 4.46 -21.68 0.68
N ALA A 573 4.24 -20.39 0.41
CA ALA A 573 3.53 -19.93 -0.78
C ALA A 573 4.27 -20.35 -2.07
N PHE A 574 5.59 -20.14 -2.14
CA PHE A 574 6.42 -20.53 -3.27
C PHE A 574 6.37 -22.04 -3.54
N LEU A 575 6.49 -22.86 -2.50
CA LEU A 575 6.40 -24.31 -2.62
C LEU A 575 5.03 -24.79 -3.15
N ARG A 576 3.96 -24.01 -2.98
CA ARG A 576 2.64 -24.34 -3.58
C ARG A 576 2.53 -23.93 -5.05
N THR A 577 3.21 -22.85 -5.45
CA THR A 577 3.13 -22.32 -6.83
C THR A 577 4.14 -22.96 -7.78
N ALA A 578 5.30 -23.40 -7.28
CA ALA A 578 6.33 -24.03 -8.12
C ALA A 578 5.83 -25.28 -8.88
N PRO A 579 5.03 -26.19 -8.28
CA PRO A 579 4.55 -27.38 -8.98
C PRO A 579 3.46 -27.11 -10.02
N THR A 580 2.58 -26.13 -9.79
CA THR A 580 1.52 -25.77 -10.75
C THR A 580 2.09 -25.20 -12.04
N HIS A 581 3.20 -24.45 -11.97
CA HIS A 581 3.88 -23.96 -13.16
C HIS A 581 4.60 -25.06 -13.94
N ARG A 582 5.10 -26.10 -13.26
CA ARG A 582 5.67 -27.30 -13.91
C ARG A 582 4.62 -28.05 -14.74
N ALA A 583 3.38 -28.16 -14.23
CA ALA A 583 2.29 -28.81 -14.95
C ALA A 583 1.76 -27.96 -16.13
N GLN A 584 1.63 -26.63 -15.98
CA GLN A 584 1.20 -25.75 -17.06
C GLN A 584 2.18 -25.71 -18.24
N SER A 585 3.48 -25.82 -17.99
CA SER A 585 4.48 -25.93 -19.07
C SER A 585 4.42 -27.25 -19.85
N GLU A 586 3.83 -28.31 -19.28
CA GLU A 586 3.68 -29.61 -19.96
C GLU A 586 2.42 -29.63 -20.85
N ASP A 587 1.34 -28.92 -20.48
CA ASP A 587 0.10 -28.87 -21.27
C ASP A 587 0.16 -27.89 -22.47
N ASP A 588 0.96 -26.81 -22.39
CA ASP A 588 1.17 -25.86 -23.49
C ASP A 588 2.20 -26.34 -24.54
N ALA A 589 2.76 -27.54 -24.35
CA ALA A 589 3.73 -28.18 -25.25
C ALA A 589 3.10 -28.77 -26.53
N GLY A 590 2.17 -28.03 -27.15
CA GLY A 590 1.72 -28.27 -28.51
C GLY A 590 2.69 -27.67 -29.54
N ASP A 591 3.48 -28.53 -30.20
CA ASP A 591 4.15 -28.31 -31.49
C ASP A 591 5.10 -27.10 -31.68
N ILE A 592 5.78 -26.59 -30.63
CA ILE A 592 6.87 -25.59 -30.78
C ILE A 592 8.13 -26.04 -30.00
N PRO A 593 9.36 -25.87 -30.53
CA PRO A 593 10.56 -26.52 -29.97
C PRO A 593 11.03 -25.88 -28.67
N GLU A 594 11.07 -26.71 -27.62
CA GLU A 594 11.94 -26.68 -26.42
C GLU A 594 12.43 -25.30 -25.94
N GLU A 595 11.61 -24.59 -25.16
CA GLU A 595 12.16 -23.85 -24.02
C GLU A 595 12.39 -24.87 -22.88
N PRO A 596 13.55 -24.86 -22.20
CA PRO A 596 13.82 -25.84 -21.15
C PRO A 596 12.77 -25.69 -20.06
N THR A 597 12.16 -26.82 -19.67
CA THR A 597 11.36 -26.91 -18.44
C THR A 597 12.15 -26.24 -17.33
N ARG A 598 11.65 -25.10 -16.82
CA ARG A 598 12.38 -24.30 -15.84
C ARG A 598 12.58 -25.15 -14.58
N ASP A 599 13.83 -25.47 -14.29
CA ASP A 599 14.19 -26.25 -13.11
C ASP A 599 14.18 -25.33 -11.89
N PHE A 600 13.19 -25.52 -11.01
CA PHE A 600 13.06 -24.79 -9.75
C PHE A 600 13.75 -25.52 -8.58
N THR A 601 14.54 -26.56 -8.83
CA THR A 601 15.12 -27.42 -7.78
C THR A 601 15.96 -26.62 -6.78
N GLU A 602 16.87 -25.75 -7.24
CA GLU A 602 17.70 -24.92 -6.34
C GLU A 602 16.85 -24.00 -5.45
N GLN A 603 15.76 -23.45 -6.00
CA GLN A 603 14.88 -22.49 -5.33
C GLN A 603 13.95 -23.18 -4.33
N ILE A 604 13.52 -24.41 -4.64
CA ILE A 604 12.83 -25.29 -3.71
C ILE A 604 13.75 -25.63 -2.54
N GLU A 605 15.02 -26.00 -2.79
CA GLU A 605 16.01 -26.26 -1.74
C GLU A 605 16.24 -25.04 -0.83
N LEU A 606 16.31 -23.83 -1.40
CA LEU A 606 16.41 -22.59 -0.61
C LEU A 606 15.18 -22.38 0.29
N CYS A 607 13.97 -22.65 -0.22
CA CYS A 607 12.74 -22.54 0.58
C CYS A 607 12.68 -23.58 1.70
N LEU A 608 13.06 -24.83 1.40
CA LEU A 608 13.14 -25.89 2.40
C LEU A 608 14.18 -25.56 3.48
N THR A 609 15.33 -25.00 3.10
CA THR A 609 16.37 -24.53 4.03
C THR A 609 15.84 -23.46 4.99
N ILE A 610 15.03 -22.51 4.50
CA ILE A 610 14.38 -21.49 5.36
C ILE A 610 13.44 -22.16 6.36
N ILE A 611 12.63 -23.13 5.89
CA ILE A 611 11.66 -23.84 6.72
C ILE A 611 12.38 -24.62 7.82
N GLU A 612 13.39 -25.41 7.49
CA GLU A 612 14.16 -26.20 8.46
C GLU A 612 14.85 -25.35 9.53
N ARG A 613 15.31 -24.14 9.17
CA ARG A 613 15.97 -23.23 10.12
C ARG A 613 15.01 -22.57 11.09
N GLU A 614 13.81 -22.21 10.63
CA GLU A 614 12.90 -21.35 11.38
C GLU A 614 11.73 -22.12 12.03
N PHE A 615 11.37 -23.28 11.49
CA PHE A 615 10.25 -24.09 11.96
C PHE A 615 10.73 -25.32 12.73
N HIS A 616 10.91 -25.18 14.04
CA HIS A 616 11.39 -26.26 14.91
C HIS A 616 10.73 -26.20 16.32
N PRO A 617 10.75 -27.29 17.12
CA PRO A 617 10.05 -27.36 18.42
C PRO A 617 10.45 -26.29 19.44
N GLU A 618 11.72 -25.88 19.42
CA GLU A 618 12.25 -24.84 20.31
C GLU A 618 11.95 -23.40 19.82
N ALA A 619 11.33 -23.24 18.65
CA ALA A 619 10.99 -21.94 18.11
C ALA A 619 9.92 -21.22 18.96
N SER A 620 9.82 -19.90 18.80
CA SER A 620 8.80 -19.12 19.50
C SER A 620 7.40 -19.66 19.21
N LEU A 621 6.52 -19.57 20.20
CA LEU A 621 5.14 -20.10 20.09
C LEU A 621 4.40 -19.54 18.87
N ASN A 622 4.59 -18.26 18.56
CA ASN A 622 3.98 -17.62 17.40
C ASN A 622 4.51 -18.18 16.08
N LEU A 623 5.82 -18.43 15.98
CA LEU A 623 6.45 -18.96 14.78
C LEU A 623 6.01 -20.41 14.50
N ARG A 624 5.93 -21.24 15.55
CA ARG A 624 5.36 -22.58 15.47
C ARG A 624 3.91 -22.56 14.99
N ARG A 625 3.09 -21.66 15.53
CA ARG A 625 1.67 -21.51 15.15
C ARG A 625 1.49 -21.06 13.69
N VAL A 626 2.27 -20.08 13.23
CA VAL A 626 2.26 -19.63 11.82
C VAL A 626 2.71 -20.77 10.91
N GLY A 627 3.85 -21.42 11.21
CA GLY A 627 4.36 -22.53 10.42
C GLY A 627 3.34 -23.66 10.26
N LEU A 628 2.70 -24.09 11.36
CA LEU A 628 1.67 -25.14 11.31
C LEU A 628 0.48 -24.75 10.41
N SER A 629 0.04 -23.49 10.46
CA SER A 629 -1.09 -23.02 9.67
C SER A 629 -0.81 -22.94 8.18
N TYR A 630 0.38 -22.48 7.78
CA TYR A 630 0.69 -22.22 6.37
C TYR A 630 1.30 -23.45 5.68
N LEU A 631 2.13 -24.23 6.37
CA LEU A 631 2.80 -25.43 5.83
C LEU A 631 1.88 -26.65 5.71
N ALA A 632 0.71 -26.65 6.37
CA ALA A 632 -0.23 -27.77 6.37
C ALA A 632 -0.55 -28.29 4.94
N ARG A 633 -0.75 -27.36 3.99
CA ARG A 633 -1.06 -27.68 2.59
C ARG A 633 0.14 -28.14 1.77
N ASN A 634 1.36 -27.88 2.24
CA ASN A 634 2.58 -28.31 1.55
C ASN A 634 2.89 -29.80 1.81
N LEU A 635 2.32 -30.38 2.87
CA LEU A 635 2.62 -31.76 3.30
C LEU A 635 2.24 -32.82 2.26
N GLU A 636 1.15 -32.61 1.52
CA GLU A 636 0.71 -33.55 0.47
C GLU A 636 1.81 -33.78 -0.58
N GLN A 637 2.48 -32.70 -0.97
CA GLN A 637 3.48 -32.70 -2.04
C GLN A 637 4.91 -32.88 -1.55
N TYR A 638 5.23 -32.41 -0.35
CA TYR A 638 6.56 -32.45 0.25
C TYR A 638 6.56 -33.29 1.53
N GLN A 639 6.57 -34.61 1.36
CA GLN A 639 6.50 -35.59 2.46
C GLN A 639 7.70 -35.49 3.42
N GLU A 640 8.82 -34.94 2.98
CA GLU A 640 10.03 -34.69 3.80
C GLU A 640 9.79 -33.72 4.95
N LEU A 641 8.78 -32.83 4.84
CA LEU A 641 8.42 -31.87 5.88
C LEU A 641 7.55 -32.46 6.99
N VAL A 642 6.96 -33.65 6.78
CA VAL A 642 6.00 -34.26 7.70
C VAL A 642 6.60 -34.56 9.08
N PRO A 643 7.81 -35.12 9.23
CA PRO A 643 8.43 -35.34 10.54
C PRO A 643 8.59 -34.04 11.33
N LEU A 644 9.16 -33.01 10.70
CA LEU A 644 9.37 -31.69 11.32
C LEU A 644 8.04 -31.05 11.74
N TYR A 645 7.00 -31.19 10.92
CA TYR A 645 5.66 -30.70 11.21
C TYR A 645 5.03 -31.38 12.43
N VAL A 646 5.18 -32.70 12.55
CA VAL A 646 4.68 -33.48 13.69
C VAL A 646 5.44 -33.12 14.97
N ASP A 647 6.76 -33.01 14.92
CA ASP A 647 7.58 -32.61 16.07
C ASP A 647 7.15 -31.24 16.63
N VAL A 648 6.92 -30.27 15.73
CA VAL A 648 6.46 -28.94 16.13
C VAL A 648 5.04 -28.98 16.68
N LEU A 649 4.14 -29.77 16.08
CA LEU A 649 2.76 -29.92 16.53
C LEU A 649 2.70 -30.47 17.97
N LEU A 650 3.48 -31.52 18.26
CA LEU A 650 3.53 -32.15 19.58
C LEU A 650 4.27 -31.29 20.64
N SER A 651 5.04 -30.29 20.21
CA SER A 651 5.73 -29.37 21.13
C SER A 651 4.86 -28.26 21.72
N LEU A 652 3.61 -28.09 21.24
CA LEU A 652 2.72 -27.01 21.67
C LEU A 652 2.06 -27.30 23.03
N PRO A 653 2.08 -26.36 23.99
CA PRO A 653 1.30 -26.50 25.22
C PRO A 653 -0.20 -26.37 24.92
N GLY A 654 -1.02 -27.22 25.57
CA GLY A 654 -2.47 -27.27 25.38
C GLY A 654 -3.18 -25.95 25.72
N SER A 655 -3.98 -25.46 24.75
CA SER A 655 -4.96 -24.33 24.76
C SER A 655 -4.49 -22.89 24.43
N LEU A 656 -5.05 -22.37 23.30
CA LEU A 656 -5.61 -21.03 22.91
C LEU A 656 -5.03 -19.68 23.44
N PRO A 657 -5.22 -18.51 22.78
CA PRO A 657 -4.99 -18.06 21.38
C PRO A 657 -3.73 -17.12 21.27
N VAL A 658 -3.43 -16.52 20.09
CA VAL A 658 -2.32 -15.53 19.86
C VAL A 658 -2.87 -14.14 19.57
N HIS A 659 -2.29 -13.10 20.18
CA HIS A 659 -2.31 -11.74 19.65
C HIS A 659 -0.87 -11.33 19.27
N GLY A 660 -0.67 -10.86 18.04
CA GLY A 660 0.60 -10.29 17.58
C GLY A 660 0.77 -8.86 18.06
N ALA A 661 1.98 -8.49 18.49
CA ALA A 661 2.32 -7.15 18.97
C ALA A 661 2.50 -6.08 17.86
N SER A 662 2.27 -6.43 16.59
CA SER A 662 2.52 -5.56 15.43
C SER A 662 1.27 -4.94 14.79
N GLY A 663 0.07 -5.37 15.19
CA GLY A 663 -1.18 -4.97 14.52
C GLY A 663 -1.46 -5.73 13.20
N ALA A 664 -0.64 -6.73 12.83
CA ALA A 664 -0.97 -7.64 11.73
C ALA A 664 -1.97 -8.72 12.19
N THR A 665 -3.10 -8.83 11.50
CA THR A 665 -4.12 -9.86 11.75
C THR A 665 -3.75 -11.13 10.98
N TYR A 666 -3.05 -12.06 11.63
CA TYR A 666 -2.82 -13.39 11.06
C TYR A 666 -4.12 -14.20 11.16
N GLN A 667 -4.79 -14.43 10.02
CA GLN A 667 -5.84 -15.44 9.94
C GLN A 667 -5.17 -16.81 10.02
N LEU A 668 -5.04 -17.35 11.23
CA LEU A 668 -4.65 -18.74 11.41
C LEU A 668 -5.76 -19.60 10.81
N LEU A 669 -5.44 -20.28 9.70
CA LEU A 669 -6.35 -21.24 9.09
C LEU A 669 -6.62 -22.36 10.10
N PRO A 670 -7.85 -22.88 10.18
CA PRO A 670 -8.12 -24.07 10.98
C PRO A 670 -7.21 -25.21 10.51
N LEU A 671 -6.31 -25.68 11.39
CA LEU A 671 -5.30 -26.71 11.07
C LEU A 671 -5.95 -27.97 10.51
N VAL A 672 -7.02 -28.43 11.17
CA VAL A 672 -7.75 -29.66 10.87
C VAL A 672 -8.47 -29.61 9.53
N ALA A 673 -8.70 -28.43 8.94
CA ALA A 673 -9.34 -28.32 7.63
C ALA A 673 -8.35 -28.46 6.45
N ASN A 674 -7.04 -28.34 6.68
CA ASN A 674 -6.07 -28.07 5.61
C ASN A 674 -4.80 -28.94 5.64
N TRP A 675 -4.65 -29.86 6.60
CA TRP A 675 -3.46 -30.72 6.73
C TRP A 675 -3.66 -32.12 6.11
N ASP A 676 -2.55 -32.79 5.77
CA ASP A 676 -2.59 -34.19 5.28
C ASP A 676 -2.76 -35.16 6.46
N SER A 677 -4.01 -35.52 6.73
CA SER A 677 -4.37 -36.44 7.81
C SER A 677 -3.75 -37.83 7.71
N VAL A 678 -3.48 -38.33 6.50
CA VAL A 678 -2.91 -39.68 6.33
C VAL A 678 -1.41 -39.66 6.64
N ALA A 679 -0.69 -38.68 6.08
CA ALA A 679 0.75 -38.53 6.32
C ALA A 679 1.06 -38.24 7.80
N ILE A 680 0.33 -37.30 8.40
CA ILE A 680 0.50 -36.92 9.82
C ILE A 680 0.23 -38.12 10.73
N ALA A 681 -0.88 -38.83 10.53
CA ALA A 681 -1.20 -39.98 11.37
C ALA A 681 -0.14 -41.09 11.25
N LYS A 682 0.29 -41.43 10.03
CA LYS A 682 1.35 -42.43 9.81
C LYS A 682 2.66 -42.03 10.49
N GLN A 683 3.10 -40.78 10.35
CA GLN A 683 4.34 -40.31 10.94
C GLN A 683 4.32 -40.40 12.47
N VAL A 684 3.25 -39.89 13.09
CA VAL A 684 3.05 -39.96 14.54
C VAL A 684 3.08 -41.42 15.02
N PHE A 685 2.44 -42.34 14.28
CA PHE A 685 2.46 -43.76 14.61
C PHE A 685 3.84 -44.38 14.47
N TYR A 686 4.60 -44.09 13.41
CA TYR A 686 5.94 -44.68 13.24
C TYR A 686 6.92 -44.27 14.33
N GLU A 687 6.82 -43.04 14.83
CA GLU A 687 7.63 -42.54 15.96
C GLU A 687 7.25 -43.20 17.29
N HIS A 688 5.97 -43.52 17.49
CA HIS A 688 5.45 -43.94 18.79
C HIS A 688 5.07 -45.43 18.87
N LYS A 689 5.07 -46.18 17.76
CA LYS A 689 4.61 -47.60 17.69
C LYS A 689 5.34 -48.56 18.63
N ASN A 690 6.58 -48.24 19.01
CA ASN A 690 7.40 -49.08 19.88
C ASN A 690 7.26 -48.73 21.37
N GLN A 691 6.47 -47.72 21.72
CA GLN A 691 6.28 -47.31 23.10
C GLN A 691 5.30 -48.25 23.83
N SER A 692 5.58 -48.52 25.11
CA SER A 692 4.79 -49.43 25.95
C SER A 692 3.51 -48.79 26.52
N SER A 693 3.36 -47.47 26.42
CA SER A 693 2.21 -46.70 26.90
C SER A 693 1.76 -45.69 25.85
N ALA A 694 0.46 -45.47 25.72
CA ALA A 694 -0.07 -44.47 24.80
C ALA A 694 0.08 -43.04 25.36
N ASN A 695 0.49 -42.11 24.50
CA ASN A 695 0.58 -40.69 24.83
C ASN A 695 -0.74 -39.98 24.48
N THR A 696 -1.24 -39.15 25.40
CA THR A 696 -2.48 -38.37 25.27
C THR A 696 -2.45 -37.43 24.06
N ASP A 697 -1.36 -36.69 23.85
CA ASP A 697 -1.27 -35.70 22.78
C ASP A 697 -1.24 -36.37 21.40
N VAL A 698 -0.55 -37.51 21.32
CA VAL A 698 -0.48 -38.37 20.14
C VAL A 698 -1.87 -38.89 19.76
N LEU A 699 -2.62 -39.45 20.72
CA LEU A 699 -3.97 -39.95 20.48
C LEU A 699 -4.93 -38.82 20.08
N LEU A 700 -4.75 -37.62 20.62
CA LEU A 700 -5.57 -36.46 20.29
C LEU A 700 -5.34 -35.98 18.85
N VAL A 701 -4.09 -35.96 18.40
CA VAL A 701 -3.74 -35.68 16.99
C VAL A 701 -4.33 -36.75 16.08
N MET A 702 -4.16 -38.03 16.42
CA MET A 702 -4.76 -39.14 15.66
C MET A 702 -6.28 -38.98 15.56
N LEU A 703 -6.98 -38.71 16.67
CA LEU A 703 -8.43 -38.49 16.67
C LEU A 703 -8.85 -37.39 15.70
N LYS A 704 -8.14 -36.26 15.67
CA LYS A 704 -8.44 -35.16 14.75
C LYS A 704 -8.20 -35.54 13.29
N CYS A 705 -7.20 -36.36 12.99
CA CYS A 705 -6.99 -36.90 11.64
C CYS A 705 -8.13 -37.85 11.21
N PHE A 706 -8.54 -38.76 12.11
CA PHE A 706 -9.65 -39.67 11.86
C PHE A 706 -10.97 -38.92 11.64
N GLU A 707 -11.27 -37.90 12.46
CA GLU A 707 -12.45 -37.06 12.30
C GLU A 707 -12.46 -36.35 10.95
N GLN A 708 -11.35 -35.71 10.54
CA GLN A 708 -11.29 -35.02 9.24
C GLN A 708 -11.51 -35.97 8.06
N LEU A 709 -10.88 -37.16 8.07
CA LEU A 709 -11.03 -38.15 7.00
C LEU A 709 -12.47 -38.68 6.89
N LEU A 710 -13.18 -38.83 8.02
CA LEU A 710 -14.59 -39.18 8.01
C LEU A 710 -15.46 -38.05 7.44
N HIS A 711 -15.23 -36.79 7.86
CA HIS A 711 -15.97 -35.63 7.36
C HIS A 711 -15.74 -35.37 5.86
N SER A 712 -14.55 -35.68 5.33
CA SER A 712 -14.24 -35.57 3.90
C SER A 712 -14.73 -36.75 3.07
N GLY A 713 -15.37 -37.76 3.69
CA GLY A 713 -15.90 -38.94 3.02
C GLY A 713 -14.86 -39.97 2.58
N GLN A 714 -13.61 -39.87 3.05
CA GLN A 714 -12.51 -40.77 2.69
C GLN A 714 -12.51 -42.07 3.52
N THR A 715 -13.60 -42.82 3.45
CA THR A 715 -13.83 -44.04 4.27
C THR A 715 -12.77 -45.13 4.08
N LEU A 716 -12.23 -45.28 2.86
CA LEU A 716 -11.13 -46.22 2.58
C LEU A 716 -9.85 -45.86 3.33
N ASN A 717 -9.50 -44.58 3.38
CA ASN A 717 -8.30 -44.09 4.07
C ASN A 717 -8.45 -44.30 5.58
N VAL A 718 -9.63 -44.04 6.14
CA VAL A 718 -9.94 -44.35 7.55
C VAL A 718 -9.74 -45.83 7.85
N ARG A 719 -10.24 -46.73 6.97
CA ARG A 719 -10.10 -48.18 7.13
C ARG A 719 -8.65 -48.63 7.12
N MET A 720 -7.87 -48.22 6.12
CA MET A 720 -6.46 -48.58 6.01
C MET A 720 -5.64 -48.05 7.18
N LEU A 721 -5.91 -46.81 7.60
CA LEU A 721 -5.22 -46.16 8.70
C LEU A 721 -5.54 -46.84 10.04
N TYR A 722 -6.81 -47.18 10.30
CA TYR A 722 -7.21 -47.92 11.49
C TYR A 722 -6.55 -49.29 11.56
N ASP A 723 -6.54 -50.04 10.46
CA ASP A 723 -5.95 -51.38 10.43
C ASP A 723 -4.44 -51.38 10.77
N GLN A 724 -3.73 -50.33 10.33
CA GLN A 724 -2.31 -50.12 10.64
C GLN A 724 -2.08 -49.71 12.10
N MET A 725 -2.95 -48.87 12.67
CA MET A 725 -2.72 -48.19 13.96
C MET A 725 -3.45 -48.82 15.15
N LYS A 726 -4.37 -49.77 14.92
CA LYS A 726 -5.22 -50.40 15.94
C LYS A 726 -4.45 -50.90 17.17
N GLY A 727 -3.24 -51.44 16.99
CA GLY A 727 -2.41 -51.90 18.10
C GLY A 727 -2.04 -50.79 19.09
N TYR A 728 -1.72 -49.59 18.60
CA TYR A 728 -1.37 -48.44 19.44
C TYR A 728 -2.61 -47.78 20.05
N ILE A 729 -3.71 -47.67 19.29
CA ILE A 729 -4.99 -47.13 19.78
C ILE A 729 -5.48 -47.91 21.01
N VAL A 730 -5.31 -49.25 20.98
CA VAL A 730 -5.70 -50.15 22.07
C VAL A 730 -4.93 -49.88 23.36
N LEU A 731 -3.64 -49.50 23.29
CA LEU A 731 -2.85 -49.16 24.47
C LEU A 731 -3.44 -47.97 25.24
N GLY A 732 -4.18 -47.08 24.56
CA GLY A 732 -4.84 -45.93 25.18
C GLY A 732 -5.99 -46.28 26.12
N PHE A 733 -6.58 -47.48 26.02
CA PHE A 733 -7.59 -47.93 27.00
C PHE A 733 -6.98 -48.24 28.38
N GLY A 734 -5.65 -48.34 28.48
CA GLY A 734 -4.96 -48.64 29.74
C GLY A 734 -4.98 -47.48 30.76
N SER A 735 -5.03 -46.23 30.31
CA SER A 735 -4.98 -45.03 31.17
C SER A 735 -6.29 -44.23 31.14
N PRO A 736 -6.78 -43.67 32.27
CA PRO A 736 -8.05 -42.93 32.32
C PRO A 736 -8.13 -41.74 31.37
N GLY A 737 -7.04 -40.96 31.23
CA GLY A 737 -7.00 -39.76 30.40
C GLY A 737 -6.93 -40.03 28.89
N THR A 738 -6.43 -41.21 28.50
CA THR A 738 -6.30 -41.62 27.09
C THR A 738 -7.47 -42.49 26.63
N CYS A 739 -8.19 -43.12 27.56
CA CYS A 739 -9.26 -44.07 27.28
C CYS A 739 -10.42 -43.44 26.50
N GLU A 740 -10.82 -42.21 26.87
CA GLU A 740 -11.87 -41.48 26.17
C GLU A 740 -11.48 -41.14 24.73
N ILE A 741 -10.23 -40.71 24.53
CA ILE A 741 -9.70 -40.36 23.20
C ILE A 741 -9.64 -41.60 22.30
N SER A 742 -9.11 -42.72 22.80
CA SER A 742 -9.11 -43.99 22.09
C SER A 742 -10.51 -44.48 21.75
N ALA A 743 -11.47 -44.35 22.67
CA ALA A 743 -12.86 -44.71 22.41
C ALA A 743 -13.45 -43.87 21.26
N ASN A 744 -13.20 -42.56 21.24
CA ASN A 744 -13.66 -41.68 20.17
C ASN A 744 -13.03 -42.04 18.80
N ILE A 745 -11.75 -42.42 18.75
CA ILE A 745 -11.12 -42.90 17.50
C ILE A 745 -11.85 -44.15 16.99
N VAL A 746 -12.14 -45.10 17.87
CA VAL A 746 -12.88 -46.31 17.51
C VAL A 746 -14.30 -45.98 17.03
N LYS A 747 -15.02 -45.03 17.65
CA LYS A 747 -16.34 -44.59 17.14
C LYS A 747 -16.26 -44.03 15.72
N VAL A 748 -15.27 -43.19 15.44
CA VAL A 748 -15.06 -42.62 14.11
C VAL A 748 -14.74 -43.72 13.09
N ALA A 749 -13.90 -44.69 13.47
CA ALA A 749 -13.61 -45.85 12.63
C ALA A 749 -14.87 -46.71 12.37
N LEU A 750 -15.70 -46.98 13.39
CA LEU A 750 -16.94 -47.76 13.25
C LEU A 750 -17.94 -47.07 12.30
N ALA A 751 -18.04 -45.74 12.35
CA ALA A 751 -18.88 -44.98 11.44
C ALA A 751 -18.37 -45.03 9.98
N ALA A 752 -17.06 -45.07 9.76
CA ALA A 752 -16.47 -45.20 8.43
C ALA A 752 -16.54 -46.62 7.85
N LEU A 753 -16.61 -47.64 8.70
CA LEU A 753 -16.49 -49.06 8.37
C LEU A 753 -17.85 -49.74 8.08
N ASP A 754 -18.92 -48.98 7.85
CA ASP A 754 -20.29 -49.48 7.69
C ASP A 754 -20.36 -50.69 6.72
N GLY A 755 -20.43 -51.91 7.27
CA GLY A 755 -20.49 -53.16 6.51
C GLY A 755 -19.17 -53.82 6.10
N SER A 756 -18.00 -53.38 6.57
CA SER A 756 -16.71 -53.97 6.21
C SER A 756 -16.42 -55.31 6.94
N GLU A 757 -15.72 -56.23 6.26
CA GLU A 757 -15.22 -57.51 6.79
C GLU A 757 -14.31 -57.38 8.02
N THR A 758 -13.70 -56.20 8.24
CA THR A 758 -12.75 -56.01 9.33
C THR A 758 -13.50 -55.94 10.67
N ASP A 759 -13.34 -56.98 11.50
CA ASP A 759 -13.89 -57.01 12.86
C ASP A 759 -12.97 -56.28 13.84
N VAL A 760 -13.37 -55.06 14.19
CA VAL A 760 -12.65 -54.17 15.11
C VAL A 760 -12.53 -54.79 16.52
N PHE A 761 -13.53 -55.57 16.94
CA PHE A 761 -13.65 -56.08 18.30
C PHE A 761 -12.96 -57.43 18.54
N GLN A 762 -12.45 -58.07 17.48
CA GLN A 762 -11.70 -59.34 17.57
C GLN A 762 -10.18 -59.14 17.67
N HIS A 763 -9.70 -57.90 17.73
CA HIS A 763 -8.27 -57.65 17.88
C HIS A 763 -7.75 -58.20 19.23
N VAL A 764 -6.80 -59.14 19.20
CA VAL A 764 -6.31 -59.86 20.41
C VAL A 764 -5.90 -58.91 21.53
N ALA A 765 -5.10 -57.88 21.21
CA ALA A 765 -4.68 -56.90 22.22
C ALA A 765 -5.84 -56.09 22.81
N LEU A 766 -6.91 -55.85 22.03
CA LEU A 766 -8.10 -55.17 22.53
C LEU A 766 -8.80 -56.06 23.55
N VAL A 767 -9.03 -57.32 23.20
CA VAL A 767 -9.67 -58.30 24.10
C VAL A 767 -8.87 -58.47 25.40
N GLU A 768 -7.54 -58.58 25.32
CA GLU A 768 -6.68 -58.63 26.52
C GLU A 768 -6.76 -57.36 27.38
N THR A 769 -6.83 -56.19 26.75
CA THR A 769 -6.96 -54.92 27.46
C THR A 769 -8.33 -54.79 28.12
N LEU A 770 -9.39 -55.19 27.41
CA LEU A 770 -10.75 -55.26 27.93
C LEU A 770 -10.85 -56.23 29.11
N GLN A 771 -10.21 -57.40 29.04
CA GLN A 771 -10.13 -58.36 30.14
C GLN A 771 -9.53 -57.73 31.41
N ARG A 772 -8.47 -56.92 31.28
CA ARG A 772 -7.86 -56.20 32.41
C ARG A 772 -8.76 -55.11 32.99
N LEU A 773 -9.70 -54.59 32.22
CA LEU A 773 -10.68 -53.58 32.65
C LEU A 773 -11.94 -54.18 33.28
N VAL A 774 -12.15 -55.50 33.18
CA VAL A 774 -13.25 -56.19 33.87
C VAL A 774 -12.93 -56.25 35.36
N THR A 775 -13.42 -55.27 36.11
CA THR A 775 -13.30 -55.23 37.56
C THR A 775 -14.67 -55.06 38.21
N ARG A 776 -14.72 -55.30 39.53
CA ARG A 776 -15.91 -55.03 40.37
C ARG A 776 -16.12 -53.52 40.63
N ASN A 777 -15.16 -52.68 40.22
CA ASN A 777 -15.20 -51.24 40.47
C ASN A 777 -15.97 -50.52 39.35
N VAL A 778 -17.28 -50.43 39.53
CA VAL A 778 -18.23 -49.76 38.62
C VAL A 778 -17.90 -48.27 38.44
N ASP A 779 -17.15 -47.66 39.35
CA ASP A 779 -16.75 -46.24 39.27
C ASP A 779 -15.48 -46.01 38.43
N ASP A 780 -14.87 -47.06 37.87
CA ASP A 780 -13.72 -46.91 36.96
C ASP A 780 -14.15 -46.23 35.65
N ILE A 781 -13.67 -45.00 35.45
CA ILE A 781 -13.95 -44.17 34.27
C ILE A 781 -13.61 -44.91 32.97
N ARG A 782 -12.55 -45.74 32.96
CA ARG A 782 -12.16 -46.52 31.77
C ARG A 782 -13.22 -47.57 31.45
N GLN A 783 -13.69 -48.27 32.48
CA GLN A 783 -14.73 -49.29 32.36
C GLN A 783 -16.06 -48.68 31.87
N GLN A 784 -16.46 -47.53 32.42
CA GLN A 784 -17.62 -46.78 31.96
C GLN A 784 -17.50 -46.33 30.50
N THR A 785 -16.35 -45.79 30.12
CA THR A 785 -16.07 -45.29 28.76
C THR A 785 -16.15 -46.41 27.72
N VAL A 786 -15.52 -47.54 28.01
CA VAL A 786 -15.51 -48.71 27.13
C VAL A 786 -16.89 -49.34 27.01
N VAL A 787 -17.63 -49.48 28.12
CA VAL A 787 -18.98 -50.02 28.09
C VAL A 787 -19.91 -49.12 27.26
N LYS A 788 -19.78 -47.79 27.43
CA LYS A 788 -20.50 -46.82 26.60
C LYS A 788 -20.15 -46.95 25.11
N LEU A 789 -18.86 -47.10 24.78
CA LEU A 789 -18.41 -47.34 23.41
C LEU A 789 -19.05 -48.59 22.80
N LEU A 790 -19.04 -49.71 23.52
CA LEU A 790 -19.62 -50.96 23.06
C LEU A 790 -21.15 -50.83 22.91
N HIS A 791 -21.81 -50.12 23.83
CA HIS A 791 -23.25 -49.91 23.77
C HIS A 791 -23.63 -49.04 22.56
N ASP A 792 -22.91 -47.93 22.35
CA ASP A 792 -23.08 -47.07 21.18
C ASP A 792 -22.90 -47.89 19.88
N ALA A 793 -21.86 -48.73 19.81
CA ALA A 793 -21.62 -49.61 18.67
C ALA A 793 -22.72 -50.67 18.46
N HIS A 794 -23.28 -51.22 19.55
CA HIS A 794 -24.38 -52.18 19.50
C HIS A 794 -25.66 -51.55 18.90
N VAL A 795 -25.93 -50.28 19.21
CA VAL A 795 -27.11 -49.56 18.69
C VAL A 795 -26.91 -49.05 17.26
N MET A 796 -25.67 -48.86 16.80
CA MET A 796 -25.37 -48.29 15.47
C MET A 796 -25.88 -49.14 14.29
N SER A 797 -25.64 -50.45 14.29
CA SER A 797 -26.11 -51.33 13.22
C SER A 797 -26.26 -52.78 13.69
N PRO A 798 -27.16 -53.59 13.08
CA PRO A 798 -27.36 -54.98 13.48
C PRO A 798 -26.11 -55.85 13.29
N GLN A 799 -25.23 -55.49 12.33
CA GLN A 799 -23.97 -56.18 12.12
C GLN A 799 -22.95 -55.90 13.23
N TRP A 800 -22.91 -54.65 13.73
CA TRP A 800 -22.07 -54.29 14.88
C TRP A 800 -22.61 -54.89 16.17
N ALA A 801 -23.93 -54.99 16.32
CA ALA A 801 -24.57 -55.66 17.46
C ALA A 801 -24.09 -57.11 17.64
N GLU A 802 -24.04 -57.89 16.55
CA GLU A 802 -23.53 -59.27 16.57
C GLU A 802 -22.04 -59.34 16.95
N LYS A 803 -21.21 -58.48 16.36
CA LYS A 803 -19.76 -58.41 16.65
C LYS A 803 -19.48 -58.01 18.11
N VAL A 804 -20.25 -57.06 18.66
CA VAL A 804 -20.15 -56.65 20.07
C VAL A 804 -20.54 -57.80 21.00
N LEU A 805 -21.68 -58.46 20.77
CA LEU A 805 -22.10 -59.61 21.59
C LEU A 805 -21.05 -60.73 21.57
N ARG A 806 -20.46 -61.00 20.40
CA ARG A 806 -19.39 -61.99 20.27
C ARG A 806 -18.15 -61.62 21.09
N CYS A 807 -17.76 -60.35 21.09
CA CYS A 807 -16.65 -59.84 21.91
C CYS A 807 -16.95 -59.98 23.41
N VAL A 808 -18.14 -59.56 23.87
CA VAL A 808 -18.54 -59.65 25.29
C VAL A 808 -18.63 -61.11 25.74
N ASN A 809 -19.16 -62.01 24.91
CA ASN A 809 -19.19 -63.46 25.20
C ASN A 809 -17.78 -64.06 25.31
N ASN A 810 -16.84 -63.61 24.48
CA ASN A 810 -15.43 -64.01 24.59
C ASN A 810 -14.78 -63.46 25.87
N LEU A 811 -15.10 -62.23 26.28
CA LEU A 811 -14.63 -61.69 27.56
C LEU A 811 -15.19 -62.47 28.76
N ARG A 812 -16.45 -62.91 28.69
CA ARG A 812 -17.09 -63.74 29.71
C ARG A 812 -16.38 -65.08 29.89
N SER A 813 -15.92 -65.73 28.82
CA SER A 813 -15.21 -67.01 28.92
C SER A 813 -13.78 -66.87 29.45
N MET A 814 -13.17 -65.69 29.32
CA MET A 814 -11.80 -65.40 29.76
C MET A 814 -11.71 -64.82 31.19
N CYS A 815 -12.82 -64.40 31.79
CA CYS A 815 -12.85 -63.77 33.12
C CYS A 815 -13.44 -64.70 34.18
N ASP A 816 -13.06 -64.46 35.44
CA ASP A 816 -13.72 -65.10 36.59
C ASP A 816 -15.22 -64.74 36.64
N ALA A 817 -16.07 -65.75 36.83
CA ALA A 817 -17.52 -65.63 36.67
C ALA A 817 -18.14 -64.63 37.66
N ASP A 818 -17.65 -64.59 38.90
CA ASP A 818 -18.16 -63.67 39.92
C ASP A 818 -17.72 -62.24 39.65
N THR A 819 -16.48 -62.07 39.19
CA THR A 819 -15.93 -60.75 38.84
C THR A 819 -16.63 -60.15 37.63
N PHE A 820 -16.89 -60.95 36.59
CA PHE A 820 -17.62 -60.51 35.40
C PHE A 820 -19.08 -60.12 35.72
N LYS A 821 -19.80 -60.93 36.51
CA LYS A 821 -21.18 -60.63 36.93
C LYS A 821 -21.31 -59.31 37.68
N SER A 822 -20.31 -58.97 38.50
CA SER A 822 -20.26 -57.70 39.25
C SER A 822 -19.71 -56.51 38.45
N SER A 823 -19.38 -56.69 37.18
CA SER A 823 -18.80 -55.67 36.32
C SER A 823 -19.87 -54.90 35.53
N LEU A 824 -19.57 -53.65 35.13
CA LEU A 824 -20.44 -52.86 34.25
C LEU A 824 -20.76 -53.54 32.90
N PHE A 825 -19.88 -54.43 32.41
CA PHE A 825 -20.11 -55.16 31.16
C PHE A 825 -21.31 -56.11 31.27
N SER A 826 -21.46 -56.79 32.39
CA SER A 826 -22.61 -57.68 32.63
C SER A 826 -23.91 -56.91 32.84
N ILE A 827 -23.82 -55.73 33.46
CA ILE A 827 -24.98 -54.87 33.73
C ILE A 827 -25.52 -54.24 32.44
N ALA A 828 -24.62 -53.76 31.56
CA ALA A 828 -25.02 -53.01 30.38
C ALA A 828 -25.52 -53.87 29.20
N PHE A 829 -25.09 -55.14 29.12
CA PHE A 829 -25.43 -56.02 28.00
C PHE A 829 -26.40 -57.13 28.35
N GLU A 830 -27.00 -57.09 29.56
CA GLU A 830 -27.92 -58.09 30.13
C GLU A 830 -27.80 -59.43 29.40
N LEU A 831 -26.64 -60.06 29.55
CA LEU A 831 -26.46 -61.43 29.08
C LEU A 831 -27.19 -62.29 30.09
N ASP A 832 -28.51 -62.35 29.92
CA ASP A 832 -29.40 -63.15 30.75
C ASP A 832 -28.81 -64.56 30.95
N GLY A 833 -28.90 -64.99 32.21
CA GLY A 833 -28.40 -66.27 32.69
C GLY A 833 -29.07 -67.47 32.04
#